data_AF-A0A7J6MFC4-F1
#
_entry.id   AF-A0A7J6MFC4-F1
#
_cell.length_a   1.000
_cell.length_b   1.000
_cell.length_c   1.000
_cell.angle_alpha   90.00
_cell.angle_beta   90.00
_cell.angle_gamma   90.00
#
_symmetry.space_group_name_H-M   'P 1'
#
loop_
_entity.id
_entity.type
_entity.pdbx_description
1 polymer ?
#
loop_
_entity_poly.entity_id
_entity_poly.type
_entity_poly.pdbx_seq_one_letter_code
_entity_poly.pdbx_strand_id
1 'polypeptide(L)'
;MTAHPTSTGEDSSDNFRVNEVKFLQEQHSAAVAALARIEEQRDDARAIIREYETNQEAVEKEYEADRNDLRGLEQEEREQRIQLQQHNENIREAAVTNTNIKDMSTHGAYDDDKWSSTVSLVKNEEEEIVNLKAEQKGSIAEEIRLEGIADEFKNMKKLNEEQVVFTENEAAKVKEMLRQITQEHEQTAAAIKNMEAQAKSEMDSLEEALKIEKKRNTELLQQCRHNEVAERRMTQEIGEMKRLCDEERKELVRLEAMRDGSAYEHEQYINEKGELVRRLEMLKDQNEKSQQTVAHQSYKSNNEKAREKYNEQAEKFRNMGDQVFRLMDQLRMVQLERRKRIESVSERRKRADHLENANAQSLTRIQIEHEARQNAEAALRKAEQVLNLLRKKQRSLEETHTMAIRVQEKTERDASQLRDNLAALTTRNQYLINRVDGQEEDSSALKQRIAETQQELYKLRQTDKELRGQLLVSEDAEAELSADIAKLNAEIDFVKRTDMLDENGRMKPIQIESDGSDLVSRLQINEFLYRAQQEPREAVALIIEKLSHLLELVHGAQSQGHQYLGDLDRSNGYMKSLRNKNKELLEDVVTLERFRGRTLLQVITNALACPGGKKPDLLLEGLGYTVAEVYELLRMLHAADSAQQIEVIDLSKNDLNDEAVPLLCEIINMLSYLKLLDVSENYLTPQGIGKLSNFIKGMEGITSVLQNDDKIAANSGAQTRIQVKIGSQKYPDEKELEARAALGSDISGPNPVASEKAKELLSNADTFLESDGAKRRENAQASSELPPIKPPPS
;
A
#
# COMPACT_ATOMS: atom_id res chain seq x y z
N MET A 1 -72.12 51.90 -0.90
CA MET A 1 -72.75 50.67 -1.41
C MET A 1 -71.67 49.80 -2.02
N THR A 2 -71.38 48.68 -1.33
CA THR A 2 -70.93 47.38 -1.87
C THR A 2 -69.96 47.37 -3.06
N ALA A 3 -68.67 47.18 -2.79
CA ALA A 3 -67.75 46.52 -3.70
C ALA A 3 -67.38 45.15 -3.11
N HIS A 4 -67.82 44.08 -3.78
CA HIS A 4 -67.46 42.70 -3.48
C HIS A 4 -66.03 42.42 -3.94
N PRO A 5 -65.25 41.60 -3.21
CA PRO A 5 -64.05 40.99 -3.74
C PRO A 5 -64.43 39.67 -4.42
N THR A 6 -64.03 39.49 -5.68
CA THR A 6 -64.02 38.18 -6.35
C THR A 6 -62.64 37.91 -6.93
N SER A 7 -62.13 36.74 -6.55
CA SER A 7 -61.24 35.88 -7.33
C SER A 7 -59.76 36.26 -7.44
N THR A 8 -59.00 35.95 -6.39
CA THR A 8 -57.57 35.57 -6.50
C THR A 8 -57.49 34.11 -6.93
N GLY A 9 -57.24 33.86 -8.22
CA GLY A 9 -57.14 32.49 -8.75
C GLY A 9 -56.30 32.31 -10.01
N GLU A 10 -55.90 33.37 -10.72
CA GLU A 10 -55.24 33.24 -12.04
C GLU A 10 -53.71 33.39 -12.00
N ASP A 11 -53.12 34.13 -11.05
CA ASP A 11 -51.66 34.39 -11.02
C ASP A 11 -50.77 33.18 -10.65
N SER A 12 -51.33 32.16 -10.00
CA SER A 12 -50.57 30.94 -9.66
C SER A 12 -50.45 29.97 -10.83
N SER A 13 -51.38 30.03 -11.80
CA SER A 13 -51.40 29.18 -12.98
C SER A 13 -50.32 29.61 -13.99
N ASP A 14 -50.19 30.91 -14.21
CA ASP A 14 -49.25 31.44 -15.20
C ASP A 14 -47.79 31.32 -14.73
N ASN A 15 -47.52 31.51 -13.43
CA ASN A 15 -46.19 31.24 -12.86
C ASN A 15 -45.81 29.76 -12.92
N PHE A 16 -46.77 28.84 -12.76
CA PHE A 16 -46.52 27.41 -12.91
C PHE A 16 -46.17 27.05 -14.36
N ARG A 17 -46.92 27.58 -15.33
CA ARG A 17 -46.64 27.38 -16.76
C ARG A 17 -45.30 27.97 -17.20
N VAL A 18 -44.93 29.15 -16.69
CA VAL A 18 -43.62 29.76 -16.99
C VAL A 18 -42.48 28.94 -16.40
N ASN A 19 -42.63 28.41 -15.18
CA ASN A 19 -41.63 27.55 -14.55
C ASN A 19 -41.53 26.18 -15.25
N GLU A 20 -42.65 25.63 -15.71
CA GLU A 20 -42.66 24.38 -16.49
C GLU A 20 -42.02 24.56 -17.87
N VAL A 21 -42.27 25.69 -18.56
CA VAL A 21 -41.60 26.03 -19.82
C VAL A 21 -40.09 26.22 -19.61
N LYS A 22 -39.66 26.89 -18.53
CA LYS A 22 -38.24 27.01 -18.20
C LYS A 22 -37.59 25.67 -17.87
N PHE A 23 -38.27 24.83 -17.09
CA PHE A 23 -37.79 23.49 -16.78
C PHE A 23 -37.63 22.64 -18.04
N LEU A 24 -38.60 22.68 -18.96
CA LEU A 24 -38.52 21.99 -20.25
C LEU A 24 -37.42 22.57 -21.15
N GLN A 25 -37.19 23.88 -21.12
CA GLN A 25 -36.08 24.52 -21.85
C GLN A 25 -34.72 24.12 -21.27
N GLU A 26 -34.59 24.03 -19.94
CA GLU A 26 -33.39 23.57 -19.25
C GLU A 26 -33.13 22.09 -19.52
N GLN A 27 -34.17 21.24 -19.50
CA GLN A 27 -34.04 19.84 -19.89
C GLN A 27 -33.67 19.67 -21.35
N HIS A 28 -34.26 20.46 -22.25
CA HIS A 28 -33.90 20.46 -23.67
C HIS A 28 -32.46 20.92 -23.88
N SER A 29 -32.02 21.98 -23.18
CA SER A 29 -30.63 22.44 -23.22
C SER A 29 -29.66 21.38 -22.70
N ALA A 30 -30.01 20.67 -21.63
CA ALA A 30 -29.21 19.58 -21.08
C ALA A 30 -29.14 18.40 -22.06
N ALA A 31 -30.26 18.05 -22.71
CA ALA A 31 -30.30 16.99 -23.72
C ALA A 31 -29.45 17.34 -24.96
N VAL A 32 -29.51 18.59 -25.44
CA VAL A 32 -28.67 19.06 -26.56
C VAL A 32 -27.19 19.04 -26.19
N ALA A 33 -26.83 19.45 -24.97
CA ALA A 33 -25.45 19.39 -24.50
C ALA A 33 -24.94 17.95 -24.36
N ALA A 34 -25.80 17.02 -23.92
CA ALA A 34 -25.48 15.59 -23.86
C ALA A 34 -25.28 14.99 -25.26
N LEU A 35 -26.12 15.36 -26.22
CA LEU A 35 -25.99 14.93 -27.62
C LEU A 35 -24.69 15.45 -28.24
N ALA A 36 -24.33 16.71 -28.02
CA ALA A 36 -23.07 17.28 -28.52
C ALA A 36 -21.84 16.53 -27.99
N ARG A 37 -21.84 16.15 -26.70
CA ARG A 37 -20.76 15.33 -26.11
C ARG A 37 -20.68 13.94 -26.73
N ILE A 38 -21.82 13.32 -27.04
CA ILE A 38 -21.85 12.00 -27.69
C ILE A 38 -21.33 12.12 -29.13
N GLU A 39 -21.65 13.21 -29.84
CA GLU A 39 -21.14 13.46 -31.18
C GLU A 39 -19.62 13.68 -31.18
N GLU A 40 -19.10 14.43 -30.21
CA GLU A 40 -17.65 14.61 -30.00
C GLU A 40 -16.95 13.27 -29.71
N GLN A 41 -17.47 12.48 -28.78
CA GLN A 41 -16.94 11.14 -28.48
C GLN A 41 -16.98 10.20 -29.68
N ARG A 42 -18.04 10.28 -30.50
CA ARG A 42 -18.16 9.49 -31.74
C ARG A 42 -17.10 9.92 -32.76
N ASP A 43 -16.86 11.21 -32.89
CA ASP A 43 -15.92 11.74 -33.87
C ASP A 43 -14.46 11.46 -33.45
N ASP A 44 -14.16 11.51 -32.15
CA ASP A 44 -12.88 11.04 -31.57
C ASP A 44 -12.66 9.54 -31.81
N ALA A 45 -13.68 8.71 -31.55
CA ALA A 45 -13.61 7.28 -31.82
C ALA A 45 -13.38 6.99 -33.32
N ARG A 46 -13.98 7.78 -34.21
CA ARG A 46 -13.75 7.66 -35.67
C ARG A 46 -12.34 8.09 -36.06
N ALA A 47 -11.76 9.09 -35.40
CA ALA A 47 -10.38 9.49 -35.67
C ALA A 47 -9.40 8.37 -35.28
N ILE A 48 -9.61 7.76 -34.10
CA ILE A 48 -8.82 6.61 -33.63
C ILE A 48 -8.94 5.43 -34.61
N ILE A 49 -10.15 5.09 -35.06
CA ILE A 49 -10.34 4.00 -36.04
C ILE A 49 -9.57 4.26 -37.34
N ARG A 50 -9.60 5.49 -37.88
CA ARG A 50 -8.83 5.81 -39.09
C ARG A 50 -7.33 5.68 -38.88
N GLU A 51 -6.83 6.09 -37.72
CA GLU A 51 -5.41 5.94 -37.38
C GLU A 51 -5.02 4.46 -37.32
N TYR A 52 -5.87 3.62 -36.70
CA TYR A 52 -5.70 2.17 -36.69
C TYR A 52 -5.72 1.55 -38.09
N GLU A 53 -6.67 1.94 -38.95
CA GLU A 53 -6.75 1.48 -40.34
C GLU A 53 -5.50 1.87 -41.13
N THR A 54 -5.01 3.10 -40.96
CA THR A 54 -3.80 3.59 -41.64
C THR A 54 -2.55 2.82 -41.18
N ASN A 55 -2.45 2.56 -39.87
CA ASN A 55 -1.35 1.77 -39.32
C ASN A 55 -1.42 0.31 -39.78
N GLN A 56 -2.61 -0.26 -39.87
CA GLN A 56 -2.80 -1.62 -40.39
C GLN A 56 -2.36 -1.71 -41.86
N GLU A 57 -2.74 -0.76 -42.71
CA GLU A 57 -2.29 -0.73 -44.11
C GLU A 57 -0.76 -0.58 -44.25
N ALA A 58 -0.12 0.17 -43.34
CA ALA A 58 1.34 0.30 -43.32
C ALA A 58 2.03 -1.03 -42.97
N VAL A 59 1.53 -1.72 -41.94
CA VAL A 59 2.04 -3.03 -41.52
C VAL A 59 1.82 -4.09 -42.60
N GLU A 60 0.68 -4.09 -43.28
CA GLU A 60 0.41 -5.02 -44.39
C GLU A 60 1.38 -4.80 -45.56
N LYS A 61 1.74 -3.55 -45.89
CA LYS A 61 2.75 -3.24 -46.91
C LYS A 61 4.15 -3.67 -46.51
N GLU A 62 4.54 -3.47 -45.24
CA GLU A 62 5.82 -3.91 -44.72
C GLU A 62 5.93 -5.44 -44.77
N TYR A 63 4.86 -6.15 -44.37
CA TYR A 63 4.78 -7.60 -44.46
C TYR A 63 4.87 -8.13 -45.90
N GLU A 64 4.25 -7.44 -46.86
CA GLU A 64 4.39 -7.78 -48.28
C GLU A 64 5.81 -7.53 -48.82
N ALA A 65 6.48 -6.47 -48.36
CA ALA A 65 7.87 -6.18 -48.71
C ALA A 65 8.81 -7.28 -48.17
N ASP A 66 8.71 -7.59 -46.88
CA ASP A 66 9.49 -8.65 -46.23
C ASP A 66 9.29 -10.01 -46.91
N ARG A 67 8.05 -10.31 -47.34
CA ARG A 67 7.74 -11.54 -48.05
C ARG A 67 8.38 -11.61 -49.44
N ASN A 68 8.51 -10.48 -50.11
CA ASN A 68 9.19 -10.39 -51.41
C ASN A 68 10.71 -10.51 -51.25
N ASP A 69 11.28 -9.90 -50.21
CA ASP A 69 12.70 -10.01 -49.89
C ASP A 69 13.06 -11.44 -49.52
N LEU A 70 12.23 -12.12 -48.72
CA LEU A 70 12.40 -13.54 -48.39
C LEU A 70 12.41 -14.42 -49.64
N ARG A 71 11.53 -14.14 -50.62
CA ARG A 71 11.54 -14.84 -51.91
C ARG A 71 12.80 -14.56 -52.72
N GLY A 72 13.31 -13.33 -52.69
CA GLY A 72 14.58 -12.97 -53.32
C GLY A 72 15.73 -13.78 -52.74
N LEU A 73 15.83 -13.81 -51.41
CA LEU A 73 16.86 -14.57 -50.70
C LEU A 73 16.75 -16.09 -50.95
N GLU A 74 15.55 -16.66 -50.96
CA GLU A 74 15.34 -18.08 -51.31
C GLU A 74 15.79 -18.41 -52.74
N GLN A 75 15.62 -17.46 -53.67
CA GLN A 75 16.06 -17.63 -55.05
C GLN A 75 17.60 -17.54 -55.16
N GLU A 76 18.20 -16.56 -54.48
CA GLU A 76 19.66 -16.43 -54.40
C GLU A 76 20.31 -17.66 -53.75
N GLU A 77 19.73 -18.21 -52.68
CA GLU A 77 20.20 -19.44 -52.04
C GLU A 77 20.15 -20.63 -53.01
N ARG A 78 19.08 -20.75 -53.81
CA ARG A 78 19.00 -21.80 -54.84
C ARG A 78 20.04 -21.63 -55.93
N GLU A 79 20.26 -20.41 -56.41
CA GLU A 79 21.27 -20.11 -57.42
C GLU A 79 22.68 -20.43 -56.91
N GLN A 80 22.99 -20.05 -55.66
CA GLN A 80 24.24 -20.40 -55.00
C GLN A 80 24.40 -21.92 -54.84
N ARG A 81 23.36 -22.64 -54.43
CA ARG A 81 23.41 -24.12 -54.35
C ARG A 81 23.69 -24.77 -55.70
N ILE A 82 23.09 -24.26 -56.78
CA ILE A 82 23.33 -24.76 -58.14
C ILE A 82 24.77 -24.47 -58.56
N GLN A 83 25.29 -23.26 -58.32
CA GLN A 83 26.67 -22.91 -58.61
C GLN A 83 27.66 -23.79 -57.83
N LEU A 84 27.36 -24.07 -56.56
CA LEU A 84 28.20 -24.89 -55.69
C LEU A 84 28.17 -26.37 -56.12
N GLN A 85 27.02 -26.87 -56.59
CA GLN A 85 26.92 -28.18 -57.23
C GLN A 85 27.74 -28.24 -58.53
N GLN A 86 27.62 -27.24 -59.41
CA GLN A 86 28.41 -27.16 -60.65
C GLN A 86 29.91 -27.09 -60.35
N HIS A 87 30.32 -26.32 -59.34
CA HIS A 87 31.71 -26.24 -58.93
C HIS A 87 32.23 -27.60 -58.42
N ASN A 88 31.44 -28.32 -57.62
CA ASN A 88 31.78 -29.67 -57.16
C ASN A 88 31.83 -30.69 -58.31
N GLU A 89 30.96 -30.57 -59.30
CA GLU A 89 30.99 -31.39 -60.52
C GLU A 89 32.30 -31.13 -61.31
N ASN A 90 32.66 -29.85 -61.49
CA ASN A 90 33.91 -29.45 -62.16
C ASN A 90 35.15 -29.95 -61.40
N ILE A 91 35.14 -29.91 -60.07
CA ILE A 91 36.22 -30.48 -59.24
C ILE A 91 36.29 -32.01 -59.41
N ARG A 92 35.14 -32.70 -59.51
CA ARG A 92 35.11 -34.14 -59.80
C ARG A 92 35.65 -34.46 -61.18
N GLU A 93 35.28 -33.71 -62.21
CA GLU A 93 35.81 -33.88 -63.57
C GLU A 93 37.32 -33.60 -63.63
N ALA A 94 37.80 -32.59 -62.91
CA ALA A 94 39.23 -32.30 -62.74
C ALA A 94 39.96 -33.43 -61.99
N ALA A 95 39.34 -34.03 -60.97
CA ALA A 95 39.90 -35.18 -60.26
C ALA A 95 39.98 -36.43 -61.15
N VAL A 96 38.96 -36.69 -61.98
CA VAL A 96 38.92 -37.83 -62.92
C VAL A 96 39.96 -37.68 -64.03
N THR A 97 40.15 -36.47 -64.56
CA THR A 97 41.21 -36.18 -65.54
C THR A 97 42.60 -36.32 -64.93
N ASN A 98 42.80 -35.89 -63.67
CA ASN A 98 44.04 -36.10 -62.94
C ASN A 98 44.33 -37.58 -62.61
N THR A 99 43.30 -38.40 -62.35
CA THR A 99 43.50 -39.86 -62.23
C THR A 99 43.88 -40.52 -63.56
N ASN A 100 43.36 -40.04 -64.70
CA ASN A 100 43.78 -40.54 -66.01
C ASN A 100 45.23 -40.15 -66.36
N ILE A 101 45.70 -38.98 -65.91
CA ILE A 101 47.13 -38.58 -66.02
C ILE A 101 48.01 -39.47 -65.13
N LYS A 102 47.51 -39.84 -63.94
CA LYS A 102 48.19 -40.76 -63.02
C LYS A 102 48.33 -42.18 -63.59
N ASP A 103 47.31 -42.67 -64.29
CA ASP A 103 47.35 -43.99 -64.94
C ASP A 103 48.27 -44.00 -66.18
N MET A 104 48.35 -42.89 -66.93
CA MET A 104 49.31 -42.74 -68.04
C MET A 104 50.77 -42.54 -67.60
N SER A 105 51.01 -42.13 -66.35
CA SER A 105 52.36 -41.95 -65.79
C SER A 105 52.97 -43.25 -65.26
N THR A 106 52.24 -44.37 -65.24
CA THR A 106 52.77 -45.67 -64.76
C THR A 106 53.64 -46.41 -65.80
N HIS A 107 53.90 -45.80 -66.95
CA HIS A 107 54.85 -46.29 -67.95
C HIS A 107 55.91 -45.22 -68.27
N GLY A 108 56.97 -45.18 -67.45
CA GLY A 108 58.14 -44.36 -67.74
C GLY A 108 58.98 -44.14 -66.50
N ALA A 109 59.99 -44.99 -66.32
CA ALA A 109 61.05 -44.75 -65.36
C ALA A 109 61.79 -43.46 -65.73
N TYR A 110 61.74 -42.42 -64.88
CA TYR A 110 62.80 -41.40 -64.68
C TYR A 110 62.39 -40.44 -63.54
N ASP A 111 63.36 -40.11 -62.69
CA ASP A 111 63.41 -39.06 -61.65
C ASP A 111 62.63 -39.24 -60.33
N ASP A 112 63.27 -39.97 -59.41
CA ASP A 112 62.87 -40.19 -58.00
C ASP A 112 62.95 -38.91 -57.12
N ASP A 113 63.80 -37.93 -57.47
CA ASP A 113 63.98 -36.71 -56.67
C ASP A 113 62.84 -35.69 -56.84
N LYS A 114 62.21 -35.65 -58.02
CA LYS A 114 61.09 -34.73 -58.30
C LYS A 114 59.78 -35.22 -57.66
N TRP A 115 59.64 -36.52 -57.48
CA TRP A 115 58.49 -37.15 -56.82
C TRP A 115 58.55 -36.95 -55.30
N SER A 116 59.74 -36.99 -54.68
CA SER A 116 59.91 -36.70 -53.25
C SER A 116 59.56 -35.25 -52.88
N SER A 117 59.92 -34.28 -53.74
CA SER A 117 59.56 -32.87 -53.55
C SER A 117 58.06 -32.60 -53.73
N THR A 118 57.40 -33.27 -54.68
CA THR A 118 55.95 -33.12 -54.87
C THR A 118 55.15 -33.81 -53.78
N VAL A 119 55.60 -34.96 -53.27
CA VAL A 119 54.95 -35.65 -52.13
C VAL A 119 55.09 -34.87 -50.81
N SER A 120 56.18 -34.13 -50.61
CA SER A 120 56.36 -33.27 -49.43
C SER A 120 55.54 -31.98 -49.51
N LEU A 121 55.42 -31.37 -50.70
CA LEU A 121 54.52 -30.22 -50.92
C LEU A 121 53.04 -30.60 -50.70
N VAL A 122 52.61 -31.75 -51.22
CA VAL A 122 51.23 -32.23 -51.03
C VAL A 122 50.93 -32.54 -49.56
N LYS A 123 51.89 -33.08 -48.80
CA LYS A 123 51.71 -33.29 -47.35
C LYS A 123 51.60 -31.99 -46.56
N ASN A 124 52.39 -30.97 -46.92
CA ASN A 124 52.31 -29.67 -46.28
C ASN A 124 50.98 -28.97 -46.60
N GLU A 125 50.50 -29.07 -47.85
CA GLU A 125 49.18 -28.55 -48.24
C GLU A 125 48.03 -29.32 -47.56
N GLU A 126 48.15 -30.64 -47.38
CA GLU A 126 47.17 -31.43 -46.62
C GLU A 126 47.14 -31.04 -45.14
N GLU A 127 48.29 -30.77 -44.51
CA GLU A 127 48.37 -30.27 -43.13
C GLU A 127 47.77 -28.86 -42.99
N GLU A 128 48.02 -27.96 -43.95
CA GLU A 128 47.37 -26.64 -43.98
C GLU A 128 45.85 -26.74 -44.13
N ILE A 129 45.35 -27.63 -44.99
CA ILE A 129 43.90 -27.85 -45.18
C ILE A 129 43.27 -28.44 -43.91
N VAL A 130 43.97 -29.32 -43.19
CA VAL A 130 43.49 -29.88 -41.92
C VAL A 130 43.44 -28.79 -40.83
N ASN A 131 44.45 -27.93 -40.75
CA ASN A 131 44.46 -26.80 -39.82
C ASN A 131 43.37 -25.77 -40.13
N LEU A 132 43.19 -25.39 -41.41
CA LEU A 132 42.11 -24.50 -41.84
C LEU A 132 40.71 -25.08 -41.54
N LYS A 133 40.53 -26.40 -41.70
CA LYS A 133 39.29 -27.07 -41.31
C LYS A 133 39.07 -27.11 -39.79
N ALA A 134 40.15 -27.19 -39.01
CA ALA A 134 40.06 -27.13 -37.55
C ALA A 134 39.70 -25.72 -37.07
N GLU A 135 40.27 -24.68 -37.67
CA GLU A 135 39.93 -23.28 -37.42
C GLU A 135 38.49 -22.95 -37.84
N GLN A 136 38.04 -23.41 -39.02
CA GLN A 136 36.64 -23.26 -39.45
C GLN A 136 35.68 -23.96 -38.48
N LYS A 137 36.01 -25.15 -37.98
CA LYS A 137 35.18 -25.82 -36.96
C LYS A 137 35.14 -25.04 -35.64
N GLY A 138 36.25 -24.41 -35.25
CA GLY A 138 36.29 -23.51 -34.10
C GLY A 138 35.40 -22.28 -34.29
N SER A 139 35.44 -21.66 -35.48
CA SER A 139 34.62 -20.50 -35.82
C SER A 139 33.13 -20.83 -35.85
N ILE A 140 32.74 -21.95 -36.47
CA ILE A 140 31.35 -22.41 -36.51
C ILE A 140 30.82 -22.71 -35.10
N ALA A 141 31.66 -23.29 -34.23
CA ALA A 141 31.27 -23.55 -32.84
C ALA A 141 31.03 -22.26 -32.04
N GLU A 142 31.84 -21.22 -32.27
CA GLU A 142 31.61 -19.92 -31.62
C GLU A 142 30.38 -19.19 -32.20
N GLU A 143 30.12 -19.31 -33.50
CA GLU A 143 28.93 -18.78 -34.15
C GLU A 143 27.63 -19.41 -33.59
N ILE A 144 27.61 -20.74 -33.44
CA ILE A 144 26.50 -21.46 -32.79
C ILE A 144 26.33 -21.01 -31.32
N ARG A 145 27.42 -20.72 -30.62
CA ARG A 145 27.37 -20.23 -29.23
C ARG A 145 26.78 -18.82 -29.15
N LEU A 146 27.16 -17.94 -30.07
CA LEU A 146 26.63 -16.57 -30.15
C LEU A 146 25.16 -16.55 -30.57
N GLU A 147 24.76 -17.44 -31.48
CA GLU A 147 23.35 -17.62 -31.88
C GLU A 147 22.51 -18.12 -30.69
N GLY A 148 23.02 -19.08 -29.92
CA GLY A 148 22.36 -19.54 -28.68
C GLY A 148 22.17 -18.42 -27.64
N ILE A 149 23.17 -17.55 -27.47
CA ILE A 149 23.06 -16.37 -26.59
C ILE A 149 22.03 -15.38 -27.12
N ALA A 150 21.99 -15.13 -28.44
CA ALA A 150 21.02 -14.24 -29.06
C ALA A 150 19.57 -14.74 -28.88
N ASP A 151 19.35 -16.05 -28.97
CA ASP A 151 18.06 -16.69 -28.71
C ASP A 151 17.66 -16.61 -27.23
N GLU A 152 18.61 -16.79 -26.30
CA GLU A 152 18.38 -16.55 -24.87
C GLU A 152 17.97 -15.10 -24.60
N PHE A 153 18.62 -14.12 -25.23
CA PHE A 153 18.25 -12.71 -25.13
C PHE A 153 16.86 -12.41 -25.72
N LYS A 154 16.51 -13.00 -26.87
CA LYS A 154 15.15 -12.88 -27.43
C LYS A 154 14.10 -13.45 -26.49
N ASN A 155 14.36 -14.62 -25.90
CA ASN A 155 13.46 -15.26 -24.95
C ASN A 155 13.29 -14.42 -23.67
N MET A 156 14.39 -13.86 -23.13
CA MET A 156 14.35 -12.94 -21.99
C MET A 156 13.60 -11.65 -22.30
N LYS A 157 13.79 -11.07 -23.50
CA LYS A 157 13.06 -9.88 -23.95
C LYS A 157 11.56 -10.15 -24.02
N LYS A 158 11.17 -11.27 -24.63
CA LYS A 158 9.76 -11.68 -24.73
C LYS A 158 9.12 -11.90 -23.36
N LEU A 159 9.83 -12.56 -22.44
CA LEU A 159 9.37 -12.77 -21.06
C LEU A 159 9.16 -11.43 -20.33
N ASN A 160 10.08 -10.48 -20.50
CA ASN A 160 9.96 -9.15 -19.91
C ASN A 160 8.80 -8.35 -20.52
N GLU A 161 8.59 -8.41 -21.83
CA GLU A 161 7.44 -7.78 -22.50
C GLU A 161 6.11 -8.36 -21.99
N GLU A 162 6.02 -9.68 -21.83
CA GLU A 162 4.85 -10.35 -21.25
C GLU A 162 4.61 -9.93 -19.79
N GLN A 163 5.67 -9.77 -18.99
CA GLN A 163 5.56 -9.24 -17.62
C GLN A 163 5.09 -7.79 -17.58
N VAL A 164 5.61 -6.92 -18.46
CA VAL A 164 5.17 -5.53 -18.55
C VAL A 164 3.68 -5.47 -18.90
N VAL A 165 3.23 -6.20 -19.92
CA VAL A 165 1.82 -6.26 -20.31
C VAL A 165 0.95 -6.80 -19.18
N PHE A 166 1.41 -7.81 -18.43
CA PHE A 166 0.70 -8.30 -17.25
C PHE A 166 0.54 -7.21 -16.17
N THR A 167 1.61 -6.50 -15.85
CA THR A 167 1.58 -5.43 -14.84
C THR A 167 0.73 -4.23 -15.28
N GLU A 168 0.74 -3.86 -16.56
CA GLU A 168 -0.11 -2.80 -17.11
C GLU A 168 -1.59 -3.19 -17.04
N ASN A 169 -1.91 -4.46 -17.33
CA ASN A 169 -3.27 -4.97 -17.20
C ASN A 169 -3.75 -5.01 -15.73
N GLU A 170 -2.89 -5.38 -14.77
CA GLU A 170 -3.24 -5.26 -13.35
C GLU A 170 -3.42 -3.81 -12.92
N ALA A 171 -2.55 -2.90 -13.36
CA ALA A 171 -2.67 -1.46 -13.07
C ALA A 171 -3.98 -0.88 -13.64
N ALA A 172 -4.39 -1.30 -14.85
CA ALA A 172 -5.66 -0.90 -15.45
C ALA A 172 -6.86 -1.41 -14.64
N LYS A 173 -6.83 -2.67 -14.16
CA LYS A 173 -7.87 -3.21 -13.28
C LYS A 173 -7.96 -2.44 -11.96
N VAL A 174 -6.83 -2.11 -11.34
CA VAL A 174 -6.78 -1.33 -10.11
C VAL A 174 -7.32 0.08 -10.33
N LYS A 175 -6.98 0.73 -11.45
CA LYS A 175 -7.56 2.04 -11.83
C LYS A 175 -9.07 1.99 -11.98
N GLU A 176 -9.62 0.96 -12.64
CA GLU A 176 -11.07 0.84 -12.79
C GLU A 176 -11.76 0.56 -11.45
N MET A 177 -11.17 -0.26 -10.58
CA MET A 177 -11.67 -0.45 -9.21
C MET A 177 -11.66 0.86 -8.41
N LEU A 178 -10.60 1.66 -8.51
CA LEU A 178 -10.52 2.98 -7.88
C LEU A 178 -11.60 3.93 -8.42
N ARG A 179 -11.86 3.91 -9.73
CA ARG A 179 -12.90 4.71 -10.36
C ARG A 179 -14.29 4.33 -9.82
N GLN A 180 -14.57 3.04 -9.68
CA GLN A 180 -15.82 2.53 -9.11
C GLN A 180 -15.98 2.93 -7.64
N ILE A 181 -14.94 2.74 -6.82
CA ILE A 181 -14.96 3.14 -5.40
C ILE A 181 -15.17 4.65 -5.26
N THR A 182 -14.52 5.46 -6.10
CA THR A 182 -14.68 6.93 -6.09
C THR A 182 -16.11 7.32 -6.45
N GLN A 183 -16.70 6.69 -7.46
CA GLN A 183 -18.08 6.92 -7.86
C GLN A 183 -19.07 6.52 -6.74
N GLU A 184 -18.86 5.38 -6.07
CA GLU A 184 -19.65 4.97 -4.91
C GLU A 184 -19.49 5.94 -3.73
N HIS A 185 -18.27 6.45 -3.50
CA HIS A 185 -18.01 7.43 -2.46
C HIS A 185 -18.74 8.75 -2.73
N GLU A 186 -18.69 9.26 -3.96
CA GLU A 186 -19.42 10.47 -4.35
C GLU A 186 -20.94 10.30 -4.22
N GLN A 187 -21.48 9.14 -4.61
CA GLN A 187 -22.91 8.83 -4.46
C GLN A 187 -23.33 8.77 -2.99
N THR A 188 -22.54 8.12 -2.14
CA THR A 188 -22.82 8.05 -0.69
C THR A 188 -22.69 9.41 -0.02
N ALA A 189 -21.69 10.22 -0.39
CA ALA A 189 -21.53 11.58 0.10
C ALA A 189 -22.72 12.48 -0.30
N ALA A 190 -23.18 12.37 -1.55
CA ALA A 190 -24.37 13.09 -2.01
C ALA A 190 -25.63 12.66 -1.24
N ALA A 191 -25.80 11.35 -0.99
CA ALA A 191 -26.92 10.83 -0.20
C ALA A 191 -26.89 11.33 1.25
N ILE A 192 -25.72 11.37 1.90
CA ILE A 192 -25.56 11.94 3.25
C ILE A 192 -25.94 13.41 3.25
N LYS A 193 -25.43 14.21 2.31
CA LYS A 193 -25.72 15.64 2.22
C LYS A 193 -27.22 15.91 2.03
N ASN A 194 -27.90 15.09 1.23
CA ASN A 194 -29.34 15.18 1.03
C ASN A 194 -30.12 14.83 2.31
N MET A 195 -29.71 13.77 3.03
CA MET A 195 -30.34 13.41 4.31
C MET A 195 -30.09 14.47 5.39
N GLU A 196 -28.91 15.08 5.45
CA GLU A 196 -28.62 16.20 6.35
C GLU A 196 -29.47 17.44 6.03
N ALA A 197 -29.63 17.77 4.74
CA ALA A 197 -30.49 18.86 4.31
C ALA A 197 -31.97 18.60 4.67
N GLN A 198 -32.44 17.37 4.47
CA GLN A 198 -33.80 16.97 4.86
C GLN A 198 -33.98 17.04 6.38
N ALA A 199 -33.06 16.48 7.17
CA ALA A 199 -33.13 16.52 8.63
C ALA A 199 -33.12 17.97 9.15
N LYS A 200 -32.33 18.85 8.53
CA LYS A 200 -32.30 20.28 8.88
C LYS A 200 -33.65 20.95 8.58
N SER A 201 -34.24 20.71 7.41
CA SER A 201 -35.58 21.22 7.08
C SER A 201 -36.64 20.72 8.06
N GLU A 202 -36.57 19.46 8.49
CA GLU A 202 -37.48 18.89 9.47
C GLU A 202 -37.29 19.55 10.86
N MET A 203 -36.04 19.77 11.29
CA MET A 203 -35.76 20.51 12.53
C MET A 203 -36.30 21.94 12.49
N ASP A 204 -36.07 22.68 11.40
CA ASP A 204 -36.58 24.05 11.24
C ASP A 204 -38.13 24.08 11.31
N SER A 205 -38.79 23.07 10.72
CA SER A 205 -40.25 22.94 10.79
C SER A 205 -40.76 22.66 12.22
N LEU A 206 -40.04 21.83 12.98
CA LEU A 206 -40.36 21.52 14.37
C LEU A 206 -40.09 22.71 15.29
N GLU A 207 -39.05 23.50 15.03
CA GLU A 207 -38.77 24.73 15.76
C GLU A 207 -39.87 25.77 15.56
N GLU A 208 -40.34 25.96 14.32
CA GLU A 208 -41.43 26.90 14.05
C GLU A 208 -42.76 26.40 14.67
N ALA A 209 -43.04 25.09 14.63
CA ALA A 209 -44.19 24.50 15.33
C ALA A 209 -44.11 24.71 16.84
N LEU A 210 -42.93 24.51 17.45
CA LEU A 210 -42.70 24.74 18.87
C LEU A 210 -42.88 26.23 19.24
N LYS A 211 -42.45 27.14 18.37
CA LYS A 211 -42.60 28.58 18.57
C LYS A 211 -44.07 29.00 18.52
N ILE A 212 -44.86 28.45 17.59
CA ILE A 212 -46.31 28.64 17.52
C ILE A 212 -46.97 28.14 18.81
N GLU A 213 -46.62 26.94 19.29
CA GLU A 213 -47.18 26.39 20.53
C GLU A 213 -46.74 27.18 21.78
N LYS A 214 -45.49 27.65 21.85
CA LYS A 214 -45.06 28.56 22.92
C LYS A 214 -45.90 29.83 22.93
N LYS A 215 -46.15 30.43 21.77
CA LYS A 215 -47.01 31.62 21.65
C LYS A 215 -48.44 31.32 22.13
N ARG A 216 -49.02 30.20 21.69
CA ARG A 216 -50.34 29.75 22.13
C ARG A 216 -50.40 29.54 23.65
N ASN A 217 -49.38 28.91 24.24
CA ASN A 217 -49.28 28.72 25.69
C ASN A 217 -49.17 30.06 26.44
N THR A 218 -48.43 31.03 25.90
CA THR A 218 -48.40 32.37 26.51
C THR A 218 -49.75 33.08 26.46
N GLU A 219 -50.49 32.95 25.35
CA GLU A 219 -51.85 33.49 25.21
C GLU A 219 -52.82 32.83 26.19
N LEU A 220 -52.76 31.50 26.34
CA LEU A 220 -53.56 30.76 27.33
C LEU A 220 -53.22 31.17 28.76
N LEU A 221 -51.94 31.36 29.10
CA LEU A 221 -51.51 31.85 30.41
C LEU A 221 -52.02 33.27 30.69
N GLN A 222 -52.02 34.14 29.69
CA GLN A 222 -52.60 35.49 29.81
C GLN A 222 -54.12 35.42 30.03
N GLN A 223 -54.82 34.54 29.32
CA GLN A 223 -56.25 34.31 29.53
C GLN A 223 -56.54 33.77 30.94
N CYS A 224 -55.76 32.80 31.43
CA CYS A 224 -55.88 32.29 32.79
C CYS A 224 -55.70 33.41 33.83
N ARG A 225 -54.65 34.25 33.69
CA ARG A 225 -54.45 35.40 34.59
C ARG A 225 -55.61 36.40 34.53
N HIS A 226 -56.16 36.66 33.35
CA HIS A 226 -57.32 37.52 33.20
C HIS A 226 -58.54 36.94 33.94
N ASN A 227 -58.79 35.65 33.77
CA ASN A 227 -59.88 34.94 34.45
C ASN A 227 -59.69 34.93 35.97
N GLU A 228 -58.46 34.74 36.47
CA GLU A 228 -58.15 34.83 37.90
C GLU A 228 -58.44 36.23 38.48
N VAL A 229 -58.12 37.29 37.72
CA VAL A 229 -58.44 38.67 38.13
C VAL A 229 -59.95 38.89 38.15
N ALA A 230 -60.67 38.39 37.15
CA ALA A 230 -62.13 38.47 37.10
C ALA A 230 -62.77 37.69 38.28
N GLU A 231 -62.25 36.51 38.60
CA GLU A 231 -62.71 35.70 39.74
C GLU A 231 -62.46 36.42 41.07
N ARG A 232 -61.29 37.06 41.24
CA ARG A 232 -61.00 37.88 42.43
C ARG A 232 -61.97 39.06 42.56
N ARG A 233 -62.30 39.73 41.47
CA ARG A 233 -63.31 40.82 41.46
C ARG A 233 -64.69 40.31 41.86
N MET A 234 -65.15 39.23 41.24
CA MET A 234 -66.43 38.60 41.61
C MET A 234 -66.44 38.16 43.09
N THR A 235 -65.32 37.64 43.59
CA THR A 235 -65.20 37.25 45.00
C THR A 235 -65.28 38.47 45.94
N GLN A 236 -64.68 39.60 45.55
CA GLN A 236 -64.79 40.87 46.29
C GLN A 236 -66.24 41.39 46.28
N GLU A 237 -66.90 41.43 45.12
CA GLU A 237 -68.30 41.82 44.98
C GLU A 237 -69.23 40.94 45.84
N ILE A 238 -69.01 39.62 45.84
CA ILE A 238 -69.73 38.69 46.73
C ILE A 238 -69.48 39.02 48.20
N GLY A 239 -68.25 39.40 48.56
CA GLY A 239 -67.90 39.84 49.91
C GLY A 239 -68.63 41.13 50.33
N GLU A 240 -68.67 42.12 49.44
CA GLU A 240 -69.41 43.37 49.65
C GLU A 240 -70.91 43.13 49.78
N MET A 241 -71.49 42.32 48.90
CA MET A 241 -72.90 41.93 48.95
C MET A 241 -73.25 41.18 50.25
N LYS A 242 -72.35 40.32 50.76
CA LYS A 242 -72.52 39.69 52.07
C LYS A 242 -72.50 40.72 53.20
N ARG A 243 -71.59 41.69 53.16
CA ARG A 243 -71.50 42.77 54.14
C ARG A 243 -72.78 43.61 54.17
N LEU A 244 -73.29 43.98 53.00
CA LEU A 244 -74.57 44.69 52.86
C LEU A 244 -75.73 43.85 53.40
N CYS A 245 -75.82 42.56 53.06
CA CYS A 245 -76.82 41.66 53.63
C CYS A 245 -76.74 41.58 55.16
N ASP A 246 -75.54 41.57 55.75
CA ASP A 246 -75.35 41.56 57.20
C ASP A 246 -75.71 42.91 57.85
N GLU A 247 -75.46 44.04 57.17
CA GLU A 247 -75.91 45.36 57.59
C GLU A 247 -77.44 45.48 57.56
N GLU A 248 -78.07 45.07 56.47
CA GLU A 248 -79.53 44.99 56.34
C GLU A 248 -80.13 44.09 57.42
N ARG A 249 -79.49 42.94 57.73
CA ARG A 249 -79.92 42.08 58.85
C ARG A 249 -79.81 42.77 60.20
N LYS A 250 -78.73 43.51 60.46
CA LYS A 250 -78.57 44.27 61.71
C LYS A 250 -79.63 45.37 61.82
N GLU A 251 -79.93 46.05 60.71
CA GLU A 251 -80.97 47.07 60.68
C GLU A 251 -82.36 46.44 60.89
N LEU A 252 -82.60 45.25 60.33
CA LEU A 252 -83.81 44.48 60.56
C LEU A 252 -83.96 44.11 62.05
N VAL A 253 -82.89 43.64 62.70
CA VAL A 253 -82.89 43.37 64.16
C VAL A 253 -83.10 44.66 64.96
N ARG A 254 -82.50 45.79 64.54
CA ARG A 254 -82.71 47.09 65.19
C ARG A 254 -84.16 47.55 65.06
N LEU A 255 -84.77 47.41 63.88
CA LEU A 255 -86.17 47.75 63.63
C LEU A 255 -87.11 46.81 64.40
N GLU A 256 -86.78 45.53 64.52
CA GLU A 256 -87.49 44.58 65.38
C GLU A 256 -87.40 45.01 66.86
N ALA A 257 -86.22 45.42 67.35
CA ALA A 257 -86.07 45.93 68.70
C ALA A 257 -86.82 47.27 68.94
N MET A 258 -86.90 48.15 67.94
CA MET A 258 -87.71 49.37 68.00
C MET A 258 -89.21 49.06 68.00
N ARG A 259 -89.65 48.06 67.22
CA ARG A 259 -91.03 47.55 67.23
C ARG A 259 -91.38 46.98 68.60
N ASP A 260 -90.49 46.20 69.18
CA ASP A 260 -90.71 45.58 70.49
C ASP A 260 -90.63 46.61 71.64
N GLY A 261 -89.81 47.66 71.50
CA GLY A 261 -89.83 48.83 72.40
C GLY A 261 -91.12 49.67 72.28
N SER A 262 -91.66 49.82 71.06
CA SER A 262 -92.97 50.43 70.82
C SER A 262 -94.15 49.59 71.34
N ALA A 263 -93.98 48.26 71.38
CA ALA A 263 -94.97 47.37 72.02
C ALA A 263 -95.06 47.59 73.54
N TYR A 264 -93.96 47.94 74.20
CA TYR A 264 -93.93 48.30 75.63
C TYR A 264 -94.66 49.62 75.92
N GLU A 265 -94.52 50.63 75.06
CA GLU A 265 -95.29 51.88 75.13
C GLU A 265 -96.78 51.66 74.85
N HIS A 266 -97.12 50.73 73.96
CA HIS A 266 -98.50 50.34 73.69
C HIS A 266 -99.14 49.62 74.89
N GLU A 267 -98.36 48.80 75.62
CA GLU A 267 -98.80 48.09 76.81
C GLU A 267 -98.95 49.03 78.04
N GLN A 268 -98.09 50.06 78.17
CA GLN A 268 -98.29 51.14 79.15
C GLN A 268 -99.54 51.97 78.88
N TYR A 269 -99.82 52.31 77.61
CA TYR A 269 -101.04 53.03 77.24
C TYR A 269 -102.31 52.20 77.54
N ILE A 270 -102.26 50.88 77.36
CA ILE A 270 -103.37 49.97 77.71
C ILE A 270 -103.57 49.92 79.24
N ASN A 271 -102.48 49.93 80.02
CA ASN A 271 -102.55 49.93 81.49
C ASN A 271 -103.05 51.28 82.05
N GLU A 272 -102.61 52.42 81.52
CA GLU A 272 -103.09 53.75 81.92
C GLU A 272 -104.56 53.96 81.52
N LYS A 273 -104.98 53.44 80.37
CA LYS A 273 -106.39 53.37 79.96
C LYS A 273 -107.20 52.50 80.95
N GLY A 274 -106.64 51.40 81.43
CA GLY A 274 -107.27 50.53 82.44
C GLY A 274 -107.49 51.20 83.79
N GLU A 275 -106.56 52.05 84.24
CA GLU A 275 -106.71 52.81 85.49
C GLU A 275 -107.73 53.95 85.37
N LEU A 276 -107.81 54.63 84.21
CA LEU A 276 -108.85 55.62 83.94
C LEU A 276 -110.26 54.99 83.85
N VAL A 277 -110.37 53.77 83.34
CA VAL A 277 -111.63 53.01 83.28
C VAL A 277 -112.12 52.63 84.68
N ARG A 278 -111.25 52.13 85.57
CA ARG A 278 -111.62 51.83 86.97
C ARG A 278 -112.06 53.07 87.75
N ARG A 279 -111.50 54.25 87.44
CA ARG A 279 -111.88 55.53 88.05
C ARG A 279 -113.21 56.08 87.53
N LEU A 280 -113.54 55.78 86.27
CA LEU A 280 -114.87 56.02 85.68
C LEU A 280 -115.94 55.07 86.24
N GLU A 281 -115.58 53.83 86.55
CA GLU A 281 -116.48 52.81 87.10
C GLU A 281 -116.85 53.11 88.57
N MET A 282 -115.90 53.58 89.38
CA MET A 282 -116.19 54.08 90.74
C MET A 282 -117.09 55.34 90.77
N LEU A 283 -116.99 56.21 89.75
CA LEU A 283 -117.87 57.38 89.60
C LEU A 283 -119.25 57.01 89.03
N LYS A 284 -119.36 55.90 88.28
CA LYS A 284 -120.63 55.31 87.83
C LYS A 284 -121.37 54.60 88.97
N ASP A 285 -120.67 53.87 89.84
CA ASP A 285 -121.26 53.24 91.03
C ASP A 285 -121.82 54.25 92.05
N GLN A 286 -121.29 55.48 92.08
CA GLN A 286 -121.82 56.58 92.89
C GLN A 286 -123.04 57.26 92.26
N ASN A 287 -123.25 57.11 90.94
CA ASN A 287 -124.37 57.69 90.19
C ASN A 287 -125.54 56.68 90.01
N GLU A 288 -125.24 55.37 90.02
CA GLU A 288 -126.25 54.30 89.94
C GLU A 288 -127.06 54.09 91.23
N LYS A 289 -126.62 54.64 92.38
CA LYS A 289 -127.41 54.67 93.62
C LYS A 289 -128.55 55.70 93.65
N SER A 290 -128.69 56.54 92.63
CA SER A 290 -129.76 57.56 92.56
C SER A 290 -130.78 57.34 91.44
N GLN A 291 -130.72 56.23 90.69
CA GLN A 291 -131.71 55.90 89.65
C GLN A 291 -132.18 54.44 89.68
N GLN A 292 -132.44 53.93 90.88
CA GLN A 292 -133.48 52.89 91.02
C GLN A 292 -134.84 53.57 90.95
N THR A 293 -135.59 53.40 89.86
CA THR A 293 -136.88 52.70 89.91
C THR A 293 -137.61 52.66 88.56
N VAL A 294 -138.02 51.42 88.22
CA VAL A 294 -139.18 51.02 87.41
C VAL A 294 -138.94 50.57 85.97
N ALA A 295 -138.93 49.23 85.86
CA ALA A 295 -139.58 48.34 84.88
C ALA A 295 -139.18 48.43 83.40
N HIS A 296 -138.92 47.33 82.69
CA HIS A 296 -139.75 46.13 82.61
C HIS A 296 -138.92 45.00 81.96
N GLN A 297 -138.95 43.84 82.60
CA GLN A 297 -139.05 42.47 82.05
C GLN A 297 -138.20 42.11 80.81
N SER A 298 -137.16 41.31 81.02
CA SER A 298 -137.19 39.84 80.85
C SER A 298 -137.74 39.39 79.49
N TYR A 299 -136.84 39.02 78.56
CA TYR A 299 -136.97 37.96 77.52
C TYR A 299 -135.87 38.03 76.42
N LYS A 300 -134.74 38.73 76.61
CA LYS A 300 -133.61 38.74 75.65
C LYS A 300 -132.29 38.08 76.10
N SER A 301 -132.19 37.59 77.35
CA SER A 301 -130.93 37.07 77.91
C SER A 301 -130.52 35.65 77.44
N ASN A 302 -131.43 34.86 76.85
CA ASN A 302 -131.10 33.50 76.37
C ASN A 302 -130.73 33.43 74.88
N ASN A 303 -131.07 34.44 74.07
CA ASN A 303 -130.69 34.48 72.65
C ASN A 303 -129.29 35.09 72.42
N GLU A 304 -128.81 35.95 73.32
CA GLU A 304 -127.44 36.50 73.27
C GLU A 304 -126.38 35.46 73.63
N LYS A 305 -126.60 34.65 74.68
CA LYS A 305 -125.67 33.57 75.07
C LYS A 305 -125.58 32.44 74.03
N ALA A 306 -126.62 32.25 73.23
CA ALA A 306 -126.58 31.33 72.09
C ALA A 306 -125.80 31.94 70.92
N ARG A 307 -126.02 33.23 70.60
CA ARG A 307 -125.29 33.95 69.54
C ARG A 307 -123.81 34.11 69.83
N GLU A 308 -123.39 34.33 71.07
CA GLU A 308 -121.97 34.40 71.45
C GLU A 308 -121.26 33.06 71.29
N LYS A 309 -121.91 31.94 71.68
CA LYS A 309 -121.34 30.60 71.46
C LYS A 309 -121.23 30.25 69.97
N TYR A 310 -122.21 30.65 69.15
CA TYR A 310 -122.12 30.49 67.69
C TYR A 310 -121.03 31.39 67.07
N ASN A 311 -120.83 32.60 67.59
CA ASN A 311 -119.76 33.50 67.13
C ASN A 311 -118.36 33.03 67.54
N GLU A 312 -118.16 32.56 68.78
CA GLU A 312 -116.86 32.00 69.21
C GLU A 312 -116.51 30.73 68.43
N GLN A 313 -117.50 29.90 68.11
CA GLN A 313 -117.29 28.72 67.30
C GLN A 313 -117.00 29.12 65.84
N ALA A 314 -117.65 30.14 65.30
CA ALA A 314 -117.35 30.72 63.99
C ALA A 314 -115.95 31.37 63.93
N GLU A 315 -115.51 32.06 64.98
CA GLU A 315 -114.14 32.62 65.06
C GLU A 315 -113.08 31.52 65.17
N LYS A 316 -113.34 30.43 65.91
CA LYS A 316 -112.44 29.27 65.93
C LYS A 316 -112.32 28.62 64.55
N PHE A 317 -113.42 28.50 63.79
CA PHE A 317 -113.36 28.02 62.41
C PHE A 317 -112.65 29.01 61.47
N ARG A 318 -112.79 30.32 61.67
CA ARG A 318 -112.07 31.35 60.91
C ARG A 318 -110.57 31.32 61.19
N ASN A 319 -110.16 31.27 62.46
CA ASN A 319 -108.75 31.17 62.86
C ASN A 319 -108.12 29.87 62.36
N MET A 320 -108.87 28.77 62.40
CA MET A 320 -108.43 27.49 61.83
C MET A 320 -108.31 27.58 60.30
N GLY A 321 -109.22 28.29 59.63
CA GLY A 321 -109.12 28.64 58.20
C GLY A 321 -107.84 29.43 57.89
N ASP A 322 -107.56 30.49 58.62
CA ASP A 322 -106.35 31.32 58.44
C ASP A 322 -105.06 30.55 58.74
N GLN A 323 -105.10 29.59 59.68
CA GLN A 323 -103.98 28.70 59.97
C GLN A 323 -103.77 27.67 58.84
N VAL A 324 -104.84 27.14 58.27
CA VAL A 324 -104.78 26.26 57.09
C VAL A 324 -104.24 27.01 55.87
N PHE A 325 -104.64 28.27 55.64
CA PHE A 325 -104.07 29.10 54.58
C PHE A 325 -102.58 29.38 54.79
N ARG A 326 -102.16 29.72 56.01
CA ARG A 326 -100.73 29.89 56.33
C ARG A 326 -99.92 28.61 56.11
N LEU A 327 -100.45 27.45 56.50
CA LEU A 327 -99.80 26.16 56.27
C LEU A 327 -99.77 25.80 54.77
N MET A 328 -100.82 26.13 54.01
CA MET A 328 -100.82 25.98 52.55
C MET A 328 -99.78 26.87 51.87
N ASP A 329 -99.64 28.13 52.30
CA ASP A 329 -98.63 29.04 51.76
C ASP A 329 -97.21 28.60 52.13
N GLN A 330 -96.99 28.15 53.37
CA GLN A 330 -95.71 27.56 53.77
C GLN A 330 -95.38 26.30 52.96
N LEU A 331 -96.35 25.40 52.77
CA LEU A 331 -96.18 24.21 51.95
C LEU A 331 -95.86 24.56 50.50
N ARG A 332 -96.52 25.59 49.94
CA ARG A 332 -96.26 26.09 48.58
C ARG A 332 -94.85 26.67 48.45
N MET A 333 -94.38 27.43 49.43
CA MET A 333 -93.01 27.96 49.45
C MET A 333 -91.97 26.85 49.55
N VAL A 334 -92.17 25.85 50.42
CA VAL A 334 -91.29 24.69 50.54
C VAL A 334 -91.28 23.86 49.25
N GLN A 335 -92.42 23.68 48.60
CA GLN A 335 -92.50 23.00 47.30
C GLN A 335 -91.75 23.77 46.20
N LEU A 336 -91.82 25.10 46.21
CA LEU A 336 -91.13 25.96 45.25
C LEU A 336 -89.61 25.97 45.49
N GLU A 337 -89.17 26.03 46.75
CA GLU A 337 -87.77 25.86 47.12
C GLU A 337 -87.23 24.48 46.75
N ARG A 338 -88.01 23.42 47.00
CA ARG A 338 -87.64 22.06 46.61
C ARG A 338 -87.49 21.96 45.09
N ARG A 339 -88.38 22.58 44.31
CA ARG A 339 -88.28 22.63 42.83
C ARG A 339 -87.00 23.36 42.39
N LYS A 340 -86.71 24.53 42.95
CA LYS A 340 -85.46 25.28 42.68
C LYS A 340 -84.21 24.47 43.03
N ARG A 341 -84.22 23.73 44.15
CA ARG A 341 -83.11 22.85 44.53
C ARG A 341 -82.94 21.68 43.55
N ILE A 342 -84.04 21.06 43.10
CA ILE A 342 -84.01 19.99 42.09
C ILE A 342 -83.45 20.51 40.76
N GLU A 343 -83.88 21.69 40.31
CA GLU A 343 -83.36 22.33 39.09
C GLU A 343 -81.86 22.65 39.22
N SER A 344 -81.43 23.23 40.34
CA SER A 344 -80.00 23.50 40.59
C SER A 344 -79.15 22.23 40.62
N VAL A 345 -79.66 21.15 41.22
CA VAL A 345 -78.97 19.84 41.22
C VAL A 345 -78.93 19.24 39.81
N SER A 346 -80.01 19.37 39.04
CA SER A 346 -80.05 18.92 37.64
C SER A 346 -79.03 19.66 36.78
N GLU A 347 -78.91 20.98 36.92
CA GLU A 347 -77.91 21.78 36.21
C GLU A 347 -76.48 21.42 36.61
N ARG A 348 -76.20 21.24 37.91
CA ARG A 348 -74.88 20.79 38.38
C ARG A 348 -74.52 19.42 37.83
N ARG A 349 -75.50 18.50 37.74
CA ARG A 349 -75.29 17.17 37.15
C ARG A 349 -74.94 17.26 35.67
N LYS A 350 -75.67 18.08 34.89
CA LYS A 350 -75.34 18.31 33.47
C LYS A 350 -73.94 18.91 33.28
N ARG A 351 -73.51 19.82 34.17
CA ARG A 351 -72.14 20.36 34.14
C ARG A 351 -71.10 19.31 34.50
N ALA A 352 -71.37 18.46 35.48
CA ALA A 352 -70.49 17.35 35.83
C ALA A 352 -70.33 16.37 34.66
N ASP A 353 -71.43 15.96 34.03
CA ASP A 353 -71.42 15.07 32.86
C ASP A 353 -70.64 15.71 31.68
N HIS A 354 -70.78 17.03 31.48
CA HIS A 354 -70.02 17.74 30.43
C HIS A 354 -68.52 17.77 30.73
N LEU A 355 -68.13 18.04 31.97
CA LEU A 355 -66.73 18.02 32.40
C LEU A 355 -66.13 16.61 32.34
N GLU A 356 -66.89 15.58 32.71
CA GLU A 356 -66.45 14.19 32.63
C GLU A 356 -66.19 13.77 31.17
N ASN A 357 -67.07 14.14 30.25
CA ASN A 357 -66.87 13.92 28.82
C ASN A 357 -65.68 14.70 28.27
N ALA A 358 -65.49 15.97 28.66
CA ALA A 358 -64.35 16.77 28.24
C ALA A 358 -63.02 16.20 28.77
N ASN A 359 -63.03 15.66 30.00
CA ASN A 359 -61.86 15.03 30.60
C ASN A 359 -61.53 13.70 29.93
N ALA A 360 -62.54 12.88 29.62
CA ALA A 360 -62.37 11.64 28.86
C ALA A 360 -61.76 11.91 27.47
N GLN A 361 -62.26 12.93 26.76
CA GLN A 361 -61.69 13.35 25.46
C GLN A 361 -60.23 13.83 25.58
N SER A 362 -59.91 14.55 26.66
CA SER A 362 -58.54 15.02 26.91
C SER A 362 -57.59 13.86 27.19
N LEU A 363 -58.02 12.88 27.99
CA LEU A 363 -57.27 11.64 28.25
C LEU A 363 -57.00 10.86 26.95
N THR A 364 -58.00 10.71 26.08
CA THR A 364 -57.81 10.03 24.79
C THR A 364 -56.80 10.77 23.90
N ARG A 365 -56.82 12.11 23.88
CA ARG A 365 -55.85 12.91 23.13
C ARG A 365 -54.43 12.75 23.66
N ILE A 366 -54.26 12.80 24.99
CA ILE A 366 -52.95 12.58 25.63
C ILE A 366 -52.42 11.18 25.30
N GLN A 367 -53.29 10.17 25.24
CA GLN A 367 -52.89 8.80 24.93
C GLN A 367 -52.45 8.64 23.48
N ILE A 368 -53.17 9.24 22.52
CA ILE A 368 -52.76 9.28 21.12
C ILE A 368 -51.43 10.02 20.95
N GLU A 369 -51.25 11.15 21.64
CA GLU A 369 -50.00 11.92 21.60
C GLU A 369 -48.83 11.14 22.21
N HIS A 370 -49.08 10.38 23.29
CA HIS A 370 -48.09 9.50 23.89
C HIS A 370 -47.67 8.37 22.93
N GLU A 371 -48.63 7.72 22.25
CA GLU A 371 -48.33 6.69 21.25
C GLU A 371 -47.57 7.26 20.05
N ALA A 372 -47.96 8.44 19.55
CA ALA A 372 -47.25 9.12 18.48
C ALA A 372 -45.80 9.47 18.88
N ARG A 373 -45.58 9.91 20.12
CA ARG A 373 -44.24 10.19 20.65
C ARG A 373 -43.38 8.93 20.76
N GLN A 374 -43.94 7.81 21.25
CA GLN A 374 -43.23 6.54 21.31
C GLN A 374 -42.82 6.05 19.91
N ASN A 375 -43.72 6.20 18.93
CA ASN A 375 -43.42 5.84 17.53
C ASN A 375 -42.33 6.73 16.93
N ALA A 376 -42.35 8.04 17.21
CA ALA A 376 -41.30 8.97 16.78
C ALA A 376 -39.94 8.65 17.42
N GLU A 377 -39.89 8.36 18.72
CA GLU A 377 -38.67 7.94 19.42
C GLU A 377 -38.13 6.61 18.87
N ALA A 378 -39.00 5.66 18.53
CA ALA A 378 -38.61 4.41 17.90
C ALA A 378 -38.04 4.62 16.48
N ALA A 379 -38.63 5.54 15.70
CA ALA A 379 -38.13 5.91 14.38
C ALA A 379 -36.76 6.61 14.46
N LEU A 380 -36.58 7.53 15.42
CA LEU A 380 -35.31 8.21 15.67
C LEU A 380 -34.19 7.20 16.01
N ARG A 381 -34.46 6.23 16.89
CA ARG A 381 -33.49 5.17 17.22
C ARG A 381 -33.10 4.34 16.00
N LYS A 382 -34.05 4.02 15.10
CA LYS A 382 -33.75 3.31 13.85
C LYS A 382 -32.90 4.16 12.91
N ALA A 383 -33.21 5.45 12.78
CA ALA A 383 -32.42 6.38 11.97
C ALA A 383 -30.99 6.54 12.50
N GLU A 384 -30.81 6.66 13.82
CA GLU A 384 -29.48 6.69 14.46
C GLU A 384 -28.68 5.40 14.23
N GLN A 385 -29.33 4.24 14.30
CA GLN A 385 -28.69 2.96 13.99
C GLN A 385 -28.21 2.91 12.53
N VAL A 386 -29.03 3.35 11.58
CA VAL A 386 -28.66 3.42 10.15
C VAL A 386 -27.52 4.41 9.93
N LEU A 387 -27.57 5.60 10.53
CA LEU A 387 -26.49 6.60 10.46
C LEU A 387 -25.18 6.04 11.00
N ASN A 388 -25.20 5.31 12.11
CA ASN A 388 -24.01 4.69 12.68
C ASN A 388 -23.44 3.60 11.77
N LEU A 389 -24.30 2.81 11.10
CA LEU A 389 -23.85 1.82 10.10
C LEU A 389 -23.24 2.50 8.88
N LEU A 390 -23.85 3.58 8.39
CA LEU A 390 -23.31 4.35 7.26
C LEU A 390 -21.96 4.99 7.61
N ARG A 391 -21.82 5.59 8.80
CA ARG A 391 -20.52 6.12 9.27
C ARG A 391 -19.45 5.05 9.39
N LYS A 392 -19.81 3.85 9.86
CA LYS A 392 -18.87 2.71 9.89
C LYS A 392 -18.45 2.27 8.48
N LYS A 393 -19.40 2.16 7.55
CA LYS A 393 -19.12 1.87 6.14
C LYS A 393 -18.24 2.95 5.51
N GLN A 394 -18.51 4.23 5.78
CA GLN A 394 -17.72 5.34 5.27
C GLN A 394 -16.27 5.28 5.76
N ARG A 395 -16.03 5.06 7.06
CA ARG A 395 -14.65 4.88 7.57
C ARG A 395 -13.94 3.70 6.92
N SER A 396 -14.64 2.57 6.77
CA SER A 396 -14.08 1.40 6.10
C SER A 396 -13.73 1.69 4.64
N LEU A 397 -14.56 2.46 3.92
CA LEU A 397 -14.28 2.86 2.54
C LEU A 397 -13.15 3.89 2.44
N GLU A 398 -13.06 4.81 3.39
CA GLU A 398 -11.94 5.77 3.49
C GLU A 398 -10.62 5.01 3.73
N GLU A 399 -10.60 4.03 4.63
CA GLU A 399 -9.44 3.18 4.90
C GLU A 399 -9.02 2.38 3.66
N THR A 400 -9.98 1.75 2.94
CA THR A 400 -9.67 1.01 1.71
C THR A 400 -9.21 1.94 0.59
N HIS A 401 -9.79 3.13 0.45
CA HIS A 401 -9.35 4.13 -0.51
C HIS A 401 -7.92 4.61 -0.22
N THR A 402 -7.61 4.87 1.05
CA THR A 402 -6.26 5.28 1.46
C THR A 402 -5.23 4.18 1.19
N MET A 403 -5.58 2.90 1.43
CA MET A 403 -4.72 1.78 1.07
C MET A 403 -4.54 1.64 -0.44
N ALA A 404 -5.60 1.79 -1.22
CA ALA A 404 -5.54 1.74 -2.68
C ALA A 404 -4.62 2.84 -3.25
N ILE A 405 -4.68 4.07 -2.73
CA ILE A 405 -3.76 5.16 -3.11
C ILE A 405 -2.31 4.78 -2.82
N ARG A 406 -2.00 4.23 -1.63
CA ARG A 406 -0.62 3.82 -1.31
C ARG A 406 -0.10 2.72 -2.24
N VAL A 407 -0.96 1.77 -2.59
CA VAL A 407 -0.63 0.71 -3.55
C VAL A 407 -0.37 1.32 -4.92
N GLN A 408 -1.24 2.23 -5.39
CA GLN A 408 -1.05 2.95 -6.65
C GLN A 408 0.27 3.71 -6.67
N GLU A 409 0.56 4.53 -5.66
CA GLU A 409 1.82 5.28 -5.57
C GLU A 409 3.05 4.36 -5.60
N LYS A 410 2.98 3.21 -4.92
CA LYS A 410 4.06 2.22 -4.96
C LYS A 410 4.23 1.65 -6.37
N THR A 411 3.14 1.23 -7.01
CA THR A 411 3.20 0.69 -8.37
C THR A 411 3.68 1.73 -9.40
N GLU A 412 3.33 3.01 -9.23
CA GLU A 412 3.80 4.09 -10.08
C GLU A 412 5.31 4.35 -9.88
N ARG A 413 5.81 4.30 -8.64
CA ARG A 413 7.25 4.37 -8.36
C ARG A 413 8.00 3.20 -8.98
N ASP A 414 7.50 1.98 -8.82
CA ASP A 414 8.12 0.78 -9.38
C ASP A 414 8.13 0.83 -10.93
N ALA A 415 7.02 1.27 -11.54
CA ALA A 415 6.94 1.48 -12.99
C ALA A 415 7.89 2.58 -13.48
N SER A 416 8.04 3.69 -12.73
CA SER A 416 9.00 4.74 -13.05
C SER A 416 10.44 4.23 -13.01
N GLN A 417 10.79 3.44 -11.98
CA GLN A 417 12.12 2.83 -11.88
C GLN A 417 12.40 1.86 -13.03
N LEU A 418 11.41 1.07 -13.45
CA LEU A 418 11.54 0.19 -14.60
C LEU A 418 11.73 0.98 -15.91
N ARG A 419 11.04 2.11 -16.08
CA ARG A 419 11.24 3.01 -17.23
C ARG A 419 12.63 3.62 -17.24
N ASP A 420 13.13 4.07 -16.09
CA ASP A 420 14.49 4.62 -15.98
C ASP A 420 15.55 3.56 -16.30
N ASN A 421 15.36 2.33 -15.81
CA ASN A 421 16.22 1.19 -16.14
C ASN A 421 16.17 0.83 -17.63
N LEU A 422 14.99 0.84 -18.24
CA LEU A 422 14.81 0.62 -19.68
C LEU A 422 15.53 1.71 -20.48
N ALA A 423 15.41 2.97 -20.09
CA ALA A 423 16.08 4.09 -20.74
C ALA A 423 17.61 3.98 -20.62
N ALA A 424 18.12 3.60 -19.44
CA ALA A 424 19.55 3.37 -19.23
C ALA A 424 20.08 2.20 -20.08
N LEU A 425 19.35 1.08 -20.14
CA LEU A 425 19.69 -0.06 -21.00
C LEU A 425 19.63 0.30 -22.48
N THR A 426 18.62 1.06 -22.91
CA THR A 426 18.50 1.53 -24.30
C THR A 426 19.68 2.43 -24.67
N THR A 427 20.06 3.36 -23.79
CA THR A 427 21.24 4.22 -24.01
C THR A 427 22.52 3.41 -24.09
N ARG A 428 22.69 2.41 -23.22
CA ARG A 428 23.84 1.49 -23.25
C ARG A 428 23.87 0.67 -24.53
N ASN A 429 22.73 0.14 -24.97
CA ASN A 429 22.63 -0.61 -26.21
C ASN A 429 22.95 0.27 -27.42
N GLN A 430 22.45 1.50 -27.46
CA GLN A 430 22.79 2.45 -28.52
C GLN A 430 24.28 2.75 -28.57
N TYR A 431 24.93 2.91 -27.41
CA TYR A 431 26.38 3.08 -27.33
C TYR A 431 27.13 1.86 -27.88
N LEU A 432 26.68 0.64 -27.55
CA LEU A 432 27.29 -0.59 -28.06
C LEU A 432 27.09 -0.73 -29.58
N ILE A 433 25.90 -0.42 -30.10
CA ILE A 433 25.60 -0.41 -31.53
C ILE A 433 26.56 0.56 -32.24
N ASN A 434 26.61 1.82 -31.81
CA ASN A 434 27.51 2.81 -32.43
C ASN A 434 28.99 2.38 -32.37
N ARG A 435 29.40 1.64 -31.33
CA ARG A 435 30.77 1.12 -31.20
C ARG A 435 31.01 -0.05 -32.16
N VAL A 436 30.03 -0.94 -32.33
CA VAL A 436 30.11 -2.05 -33.29
C VAL A 436 30.14 -1.49 -34.71
N ASP A 437 29.28 -0.54 -35.04
CA ASP A 437 29.26 0.12 -36.34
C ASP A 437 30.62 0.78 -36.66
N GLY A 438 31.21 1.49 -35.70
CA GLY A 438 32.55 2.05 -35.86
C GLY A 438 33.64 0.98 -36.05
N GLN A 439 33.53 -0.17 -35.38
CA GLN A 439 34.44 -1.30 -35.60
C GLN A 439 34.23 -1.97 -36.97
N GLU A 440 33.00 -2.01 -37.49
CA GLU A 440 32.72 -2.50 -38.84
C GLU A 440 33.27 -1.56 -39.92
N GLU A 441 33.19 -0.25 -39.71
CA GLU A 441 33.85 0.75 -40.58
C GLU A 441 35.37 0.56 -40.59
N ASP A 442 35.99 0.41 -39.42
CA ASP A 442 37.44 0.14 -39.29
C ASP A 442 37.83 -1.19 -39.95
N SER A 443 37.04 -2.24 -39.75
CA SER A 443 37.23 -3.55 -40.38
C SER A 443 37.13 -3.46 -41.91
N SER A 444 36.17 -2.68 -42.42
CA SER A 444 35.99 -2.46 -43.85
C SER A 444 37.15 -1.66 -44.45
N ALA A 445 37.65 -0.64 -43.74
CA ALA A 445 38.85 0.10 -44.12
C ALA A 445 40.10 -0.79 -44.14
N LEU A 446 40.25 -1.69 -43.15
CA LEU A 446 41.34 -2.67 -43.11
C LEU A 446 41.24 -3.68 -44.25
N LYS A 447 40.04 -4.21 -44.56
CA LYS A 447 39.82 -5.10 -45.71
C LYS A 447 40.20 -4.42 -47.02
N GLN A 448 39.83 -3.15 -47.20
CA GLN A 448 40.23 -2.37 -48.37
C GLN A 448 41.76 -2.21 -48.44
N ARG A 449 42.42 -1.88 -47.33
CA ARG A 449 43.89 -1.78 -47.26
C ARG A 449 44.57 -3.11 -47.57
N ILE A 450 44.02 -4.23 -47.10
CA ILE A 450 44.50 -5.58 -47.41
C ILE A 450 44.34 -5.85 -48.91
N ALA A 451 43.20 -5.52 -49.52
CA ALA A 451 42.98 -5.68 -50.95
C ALA A 451 43.97 -4.84 -51.79
N GLU A 452 44.24 -3.59 -51.38
CA GLU A 452 45.23 -2.72 -52.01
C GLU A 452 46.64 -3.33 -51.92
N THR A 453 47.07 -3.75 -50.74
CA THR A 453 48.38 -4.41 -50.54
C THR A 453 48.50 -5.74 -51.27
N GLN A 454 47.42 -6.52 -51.37
CA GLN A 454 47.39 -7.74 -52.18
C GLN A 454 47.55 -7.43 -53.68
N GLN A 455 46.93 -6.36 -54.16
CA GLN A 455 47.08 -5.92 -55.55
C GLN A 455 48.50 -5.40 -55.83
N GLU A 456 49.11 -4.69 -54.88
CA GLU A 456 50.52 -4.30 -54.93
C GLU A 456 51.44 -5.52 -54.94
N LEU A 457 51.20 -6.50 -54.07
CA LEU A 457 51.94 -7.77 -54.06
C LEU A 457 51.80 -8.53 -55.37
N TYR A 458 50.62 -8.53 -55.98
CA TYR A 458 50.41 -9.15 -57.29
C TYR A 458 51.23 -8.46 -58.37
N LYS A 459 51.25 -7.11 -58.40
CA LYS A 459 52.09 -6.33 -59.31
C LYS A 459 53.58 -6.61 -59.06
N LEU A 460 54.01 -6.62 -57.79
CA LEU A 460 55.38 -6.94 -57.38
C LEU A 460 55.79 -8.35 -57.81
N ARG A 461 54.89 -9.33 -57.70
CA ARG A 461 55.12 -10.70 -58.20
C ARG A 461 55.22 -10.76 -59.72
N GLN A 462 54.42 -9.98 -60.44
CA GLN A 462 54.57 -9.87 -61.89
C GLN A 462 55.91 -9.23 -62.26
N THR A 463 56.30 -8.14 -61.60
CA THR A 463 57.61 -7.51 -61.83
C THR A 463 58.76 -8.42 -61.42
N ASP A 464 58.63 -9.19 -60.33
CA ASP A 464 59.63 -10.19 -59.93
C ASP A 464 59.73 -11.29 -60.98
N LYS A 465 58.60 -11.74 -61.56
CA LYS A 465 58.61 -12.71 -62.66
C LYS A 465 59.26 -12.15 -63.92
N GLU A 466 59.00 -10.89 -64.25
CA GLU A 466 59.65 -10.20 -65.38
C GLU A 466 61.16 -10.02 -65.14
N LEU A 467 61.55 -9.59 -63.94
CA LEU A 467 62.94 -9.44 -63.52
C LEU A 467 63.66 -10.78 -63.47
N ARG A 468 63.02 -11.86 -62.99
CA ARG A 468 63.56 -13.23 -63.08
C ARG A 468 63.71 -13.69 -64.52
N GLY A 469 62.79 -13.32 -65.40
CA GLY A 469 62.91 -13.59 -66.83
C GLY A 469 64.08 -12.82 -67.46
N GLN A 470 64.27 -11.55 -67.10
CA GLN A 470 65.42 -10.75 -67.51
C GLN A 470 66.73 -11.28 -66.90
N LEU A 471 66.68 -11.74 -65.64
CA LEU A 471 67.79 -12.37 -64.96
C LEU A 471 68.16 -13.66 -65.68
N LEU A 472 67.20 -14.51 -66.05
CA LEU A 472 67.46 -15.72 -66.84
C LEU A 472 68.12 -15.40 -68.18
N VAL A 473 67.63 -14.37 -68.90
CA VAL A 473 68.25 -13.91 -70.15
C VAL A 473 69.66 -13.36 -69.91
N SER A 474 69.85 -12.65 -68.80
CA SER A 474 71.17 -12.15 -68.38
C SER A 474 72.09 -13.28 -67.92
N GLU A 475 71.58 -14.31 -67.27
CA GLU A 475 72.27 -15.53 -66.85
C GLU A 475 72.65 -16.38 -68.05
N ASP A 476 71.80 -16.44 -69.08
CA ASP A 476 72.10 -17.06 -70.37
C ASP A 476 73.20 -16.27 -71.10
N ALA A 477 73.11 -14.94 -71.12
CA ALA A 477 74.15 -14.08 -71.68
C ALA A 477 75.45 -14.14 -70.87
N GLU A 478 75.35 -14.21 -69.54
CA GLU A 478 76.47 -14.47 -68.65
C GLU A 478 77.00 -15.88 -68.85
N ALA A 479 76.20 -16.88 -69.15
CA ALA A 479 76.66 -18.24 -69.44
C ALA A 479 77.36 -18.30 -70.81
N GLU A 480 76.92 -17.53 -71.80
CA GLU A 480 77.64 -17.33 -73.06
C GLU A 480 78.96 -16.61 -72.83
N LEU A 481 78.94 -15.49 -72.10
CA LEU A 481 80.16 -14.75 -71.72
C LEU A 481 81.05 -15.57 -70.78
N SER A 482 80.49 -16.43 -69.94
CA SER A 482 81.19 -17.33 -69.02
C SER A 482 81.69 -18.56 -69.75
N ALA A 483 81.08 -18.97 -70.85
CA ALA A 483 81.65 -19.94 -71.79
C ALA A 483 82.83 -19.31 -72.55
N ASP A 484 82.75 -18.05 -72.94
CA ASP A 484 83.86 -17.29 -73.52
C ASP A 484 84.97 -17.02 -72.50
N ILE A 485 84.62 -16.63 -71.28
CA ILE A 485 85.53 -16.50 -70.14
C ILE A 485 86.05 -17.87 -69.75
N ALA A 486 85.31 -18.98 -69.82
CA ALA A 486 85.79 -20.33 -69.55
C ALA A 486 86.68 -20.83 -70.68
N LYS A 487 86.57 -20.28 -71.89
CA LYS A 487 87.51 -20.50 -72.98
C LYS A 487 88.81 -19.74 -72.73
N LEU A 488 88.72 -18.47 -72.30
CA LEU A 488 89.85 -17.65 -71.86
C LEU A 488 90.46 -18.13 -70.53
N ASN A 489 89.65 -18.68 -69.65
CA ASN A 489 90.01 -19.27 -68.37
C ASN A 489 90.39 -20.73 -68.55
N ALA A 490 90.05 -21.44 -69.62
CA ALA A 490 90.72 -22.70 -69.94
C ALA A 490 92.15 -22.39 -70.40
N GLU A 491 92.35 -21.25 -71.07
CA GLU A 491 93.68 -20.68 -71.33
C GLU A 491 94.39 -20.22 -70.04
N ILE A 492 93.69 -19.57 -69.10
CA ILE A 492 94.28 -19.13 -67.82
C ILE A 492 94.34 -20.26 -66.76
N ASP A 493 93.48 -21.27 -66.78
CA ASP A 493 93.46 -22.44 -65.88
C ASP A 493 94.39 -23.53 -66.37
N PHE A 494 94.70 -23.57 -67.66
CA PHE A 494 95.94 -24.22 -68.08
C PHE A 494 97.16 -23.58 -67.37
N VAL A 495 97.08 -22.29 -67.04
CA VAL A 495 98.10 -21.55 -66.27
C VAL A 495 97.88 -21.61 -64.74
N LYS A 496 96.66 -21.82 -64.23
CA LYS A 496 96.32 -21.80 -62.78
C LYS A 496 96.03 -23.17 -62.13
N ARG A 497 95.69 -24.22 -62.89
CA ARG A 497 95.56 -25.61 -62.38
C ARG A 497 96.88 -26.18 -61.86
N THR A 498 97.98 -25.44 -62.01
CA THR A 498 99.25 -25.76 -61.39
C THR A 498 99.22 -25.60 -59.86
N ASP A 499 98.31 -24.80 -59.25
CA ASP A 499 98.46 -24.45 -57.82
C ASP A 499 97.22 -24.40 -56.87
N MET A 500 95.96 -24.61 -57.28
CA MET A 500 94.80 -24.81 -56.34
C MET A 500 94.58 -23.70 -55.28
N LEU A 501 94.37 -22.44 -55.68
CA LEU A 501 94.19 -21.31 -54.74
C LEU A 501 93.10 -20.30 -55.15
N ASP A 502 92.49 -19.62 -54.17
CA ASP A 502 91.72 -18.39 -54.42
C ASP A 502 92.63 -17.20 -54.80
N GLU A 503 92.07 -16.00 -55.06
CA GLU A 503 92.78 -14.84 -55.63
C GLU A 503 94.05 -14.39 -54.84
N ASN A 504 94.21 -14.85 -53.60
CA ASN A 504 95.38 -14.59 -52.75
C ASN A 504 96.14 -15.83 -52.29
N GLY A 505 95.80 -17.04 -52.75
CA GLY A 505 96.61 -18.20 -52.43
C GLY A 505 96.07 -19.18 -51.37
N ARG A 506 94.75 -19.28 -51.09
CA ARG A 506 94.22 -20.13 -49.99
C ARG A 506 92.94 -20.92 -50.32
N MET A 507 92.60 -21.91 -49.47
CA MET A 507 91.36 -22.70 -49.56
C MET A 507 90.17 -22.02 -48.85
N LYS A 508 88.98 -22.10 -49.46
CA LYS A 508 87.74 -21.42 -49.02
C LYS A 508 86.91 -22.21 -47.96
N PRO A 509 86.28 -21.53 -46.97
CA PRO A 509 85.41 -22.14 -45.93
C PRO A 509 83.89 -22.15 -46.28
N ILE A 510 83.09 -22.90 -45.49
CA ILE A 510 81.64 -23.18 -45.70
C ILE A 510 80.76 -22.40 -44.68
N GLN A 511 79.64 -21.79 -45.11
CA GLN A 511 78.67 -21.03 -44.28
C GLN A 511 77.21 -21.45 -44.52
N ILE A 512 76.33 -21.35 -43.51
CA ILE A 512 74.87 -21.67 -43.58
C ILE A 512 74.03 -20.48 -43.08
N GLU A 513 73.00 -20.09 -43.83
CA GLU A 513 72.06 -19.01 -43.46
C GLU A 513 70.61 -19.54 -43.37
N SER A 514 69.79 -18.96 -42.48
CA SER A 514 68.39 -19.34 -42.26
C SER A 514 67.55 -18.10 -41.91
N ASP A 515 66.55 -17.79 -42.73
CA ASP A 515 65.84 -16.49 -42.71
C ASP A 515 64.63 -16.40 -41.77
N GLY A 516 64.37 -17.42 -40.96
CA GLY A 516 63.16 -17.49 -40.12
C GLY A 516 63.35 -18.02 -38.71
N SER A 517 64.58 -18.33 -38.30
CA SER A 517 64.84 -18.99 -37.03
C SER A 517 66.00 -18.34 -36.27
N ASP A 518 65.70 -17.75 -35.11
CA ASP A 518 66.68 -17.19 -34.17
C ASP A 518 67.54 -18.30 -33.49
N LEU A 519 67.28 -19.57 -33.83
CA LEU A 519 67.97 -20.74 -33.30
C LEU A 519 69.43 -20.83 -33.80
N VAL A 520 69.70 -20.43 -35.04
CA VAL A 520 71.06 -20.42 -35.63
C VAL A 520 71.97 -19.44 -34.87
N SER A 521 71.41 -18.29 -34.49
CA SER A 521 72.05 -17.26 -33.67
C SER A 521 72.24 -17.72 -32.23
N ARG A 522 71.19 -18.28 -31.59
CA ARG A 522 71.24 -18.74 -30.19
C ARG A 522 72.17 -19.94 -29.97
N LEU A 523 72.30 -20.83 -30.96
CA LEU A 523 73.21 -21.97 -30.91
C LEU A 523 74.60 -21.65 -31.49
N GLN A 524 74.83 -20.45 -32.05
CA GLN A 524 76.08 -20.03 -32.71
C GLN A 524 76.61 -21.06 -33.72
N ILE A 525 75.74 -21.55 -34.60
CA ILE A 525 76.04 -22.70 -35.48
C ILE A 525 77.15 -22.37 -36.49
N ASN A 526 77.17 -21.15 -37.04
CA ASN A 526 78.19 -20.74 -38.01
C ASN A 526 79.58 -20.57 -37.41
N GLU A 527 79.66 -20.14 -36.14
CA GLU A 527 80.92 -20.06 -35.41
C GLU A 527 81.45 -21.46 -35.05
N PHE A 528 80.53 -22.38 -34.71
CA PHE A 528 80.84 -23.80 -34.52
C PHE A 528 81.39 -24.44 -35.81
N LEU A 529 80.73 -24.27 -36.96
CA LEU A 529 81.15 -24.87 -38.23
C LEU A 529 82.52 -24.35 -38.67
N TYR A 530 82.79 -23.06 -38.50
CA TYR A 530 84.08 -22.45 -38.81
C TYR A 530 85.21 -23.03 -37.93
N ARG A 531 84.99 -23.17 -36.62
CA ARG A 531 85.99 -23.74 -35.69
C ARG A 531 86.19 -25.24 -35.90
N ALA A 532 85.12 -25.99 -36.14
CA ALA A 532 85.19 -27.43 -36.43
C ALA A 532 85.96 -27.73 -37.74
N GLN A 533 85.95 -26.81 -38.71
CA GLN A 533 86.65 -26.94 -39.99
C GLN A 533 88.17 -26.66 -39.89
N GLN A 534 88.59 -25.81 -38.93
CA GLN A 534 90.01 -25.53 -38.69
C GLN A 534 90.66 -26.54 -37.74
N GLU A 535 89.91 -27.11 -36.79
CA GLU A 535 90.44 -28.00 -35.76
C GLU A 535 89.60 -29.30 -35.64
N PRO A 536 89.75 -30.27 -36.56
CA PRO A 536 88.93 -31.49 -36.60
C PRO A 536 89.07 -32.38 -35.36
N ARG A 537 90.14 -32.21 -34.58
CA ARG A 537 90.43 -32.99 -33.37
C ARG A 537 89.59 -32.55 -32.15
N GLU A 538 89.02 -31.34 -32.16
CA GLU A 538 88.20 -30.80 -31.07
C GLU A 538 86.68 -30.80 -31.38
N ALA A 539 86.30 -31.21 -32.59
CA ALA A 539 84.91 -31.20 -33.06
C ALA A 539 83.93 -31.98 -32.14
N VAL A 540 84.38 -33.08 -31.53
CA VAL A 540 83.54 -33.87 -30.61
C VAL A 540 83.22 -33.10 -29.32
N ALA A 541 84.18 -32.34 -28.78
CA ALA A 541 83.96 -31.52 -27.58
C ALA A 541 82.98 -30.37 -27.86
N LEU A 542 83.11 -29.75 -29.03
CA LEU A 542 82.21 -28.68 -29.48
C LEU A 542 80.78 -29.17 -29.74
N ILE A 543 80.60 -30.41 -30.23
CA ILE A 543 79.26 -31.03 -30.37
C ILE A 543 78.62 -31.28 -28.98
N ILE A 544 79.40 -31.76 -28.00
CA ILE A 544 78.92 -32.00 -26.63
C ILE A 544 78.47 -30.67 -25.97
N GLU A 545 79.19 -29.59 -26.21
CA GLU A 545 78.82 -28.24 -25.74
C GLU A 545 77.47 -27.79 -26.32
N LYS A 546 77.24 -27.98 -27.62
CA LYS A 546 75.96 -27.60 -28.26
C LYS A 546 74.79 -28.49 -27.85
N LEU A 547 75.04 -29.79 -27.63
CA LEU A 547 74.03 -30.69 -27.03
C LEU A 547 73.68 -30.26 -25.60
N SER A 548 74.63 -29.74 -24.84
CA SER A 548 74.40 -29.22 -23.49
C SER A 548 73.52 -27.96 -23.50
N HIS A 549 73.78 -27.01 -24.41
CA HIS A 549 72.92 -25.82 -24.57
C HIS A 549 71.49 -26.16 -25.02
N LEU A 550 71.33 -27.18 -25.88
CA LEU A 550 70.00 -27.68 -26.26
C LEU A 550 69.26 -28.31 -25.07
N LEU A 551 69.95 -29.11 -24.25
CA LEU A 551 69.39 -29.69 -23.03
C LEU A 551 68.98 -28.62 -22.01
N GLU A 552 69.76 -27.54 -21.89
CA GLU A 552 69.48 -26.43 -20.99
C GLU A 552 68.23 -25.63 -21.42
N LEU A 553 68.07 -25.38 -22.72
CA LEU A 553 66.88 -24.76 -23.29
C LEU A 553 65.61 -25.61 -23.06
N VAL A 554 65.72 -26.93 -23.25
CA VAL A 554 64.61 -27.87 -23.00
C VAL A 554 64.26 -27.91 -21.51
N HIS A 555 65.24 -27.94 -20.62
CA HIS A 555 65.02 -27.87 -19.18
C HIS A 555 64.38 -26.55 -18.74
N GLY A 556 64.77 -25.42 -19.33
CA GLY A 556 64.16 -24.11 -19.09
C GLY A 556 62.68 -24.08 -19.49
N ALA A 557 62.35 -24.58 -20.68
CA ALA A 557 60.97 -24.68 -21.15
C ALA A 557 60.13 -25.64 -20.26
N GLN A 558 60.70 -26.77 -19.85
CA GLN A 558 60.05 -27.71 -18.95
C GLN A 558 59.79 -27.10 -17.55
N SER A 559 60.73 -26.33 -17.02
CA SER A 559 60.60 -25.64 -15.73
C SER A 559 59.47 -24.59 -15.77
N GLN A 560 59.38 -23.82 -16.85
CA GLN A 560 58.26 -22.89 -17.08
C GLN A 560 56.92 -23.62 -17.19
N GLY A 561 56.87 -24.76 -17.89
CA GLY A 561 55.68 -25.61 -17.97
C GLY A 561 55.19 -26.08 -16.59
N HIS A 562 56.12 -26.50 -15.71
CA HIS A 562 55.77 -26.87 -14.33
C HIS A 562 55.27 -25.68 -13.50
N GLN A 563 55.81 -24.48 -13.73
CA GLN A 563 55.35 -23.24 -13.08
C GLN A 563 53.90 -22.91 -13.46
N TYR A 564 53.59 -22.94 -14.77
CA TYR A 564 52.22 -22.70 -15.25
C TYR A 564 51.22 -23.72 -14.72
N LEU A 565 51.62 -24.99 -14.62
CA LEU A 565 50.79 -26.03 -14.01
C LEU A 565 50.48 -25.72 -12.53
N GLY A 566 51.48 -25.27 -11.78
CA GLY A 566 51.31 -24.88 -10.37
C GLY A 566 50.42 -23.64 -10.20
N ASP A 567 50.50 -22.67 -11.12
CA ASP A 567 49.60 -21.50 -11.13
C ASP A 567 48.15 -21.89 -11.47
N LEU A 568 47.97 -22.84 -12.39
CA LEU A 568 46.66 -23.38 -12.75
C LEU A 568 46.01 -24.09 -11.54
N ASP A 569 46.77 -24.90 -10.81
CA ASP A 569 46.29 -25.59 -9.61
C ASP A 569 45.91 -24.61 -8.49
N ARG A 570 46.70 -23.55 -8.30
CA ARG A 570 46.37 -22.46 -7.36
C ARG A 570 45.08 -21.74 -7.75
N SER A 571 44.93 -21.40 -9.03
CA SER A 571 43.73 -20.75 -9.57
C SER A 571 42.48 -21.63 -9.38
N ASN A 572 42.61 -22.93 -9.66
CA ASN A 572 41.55 -23.92 -9.43
C ASN A 572 41.19 -24.05 -7.94
N GLY A 573 42.17 -24.01 -7.05
CA GLY A 573 41.95 -23.96 -5.60
C GLY A 573 41.16 -22.73 -5.16
N TYR A 574 41.50 -21.55 -5.68
CA TYR A 574 40.79 -20.31 -5.41
C TYR A 574 39.34 -20.36 -5.90
N MET A 575 39.11 -20.84 -7.13
CA MET A 575 37.77 -21.03 -7.69
C MET A 575 36.92 -22.00 -6.88
N LYS A 576 37.51 -23.09 -6.36
CA LYS A 576 36.81 -24.02 -5.46
C LYS A 576 36.42 -23.36 -4.14
N SER A 577 37.30 -22.54 -3.57
CA SER A 577 37.03 -21.80 -2.34
C SER A 577 35.92 -20.76 -2.53
N LEU A 578 35.93 -20.03 -3.66
CA LEU A 578 34.85 -19.10 -4.04
C LEU A 578 33.51 -19.81 -4.22
N ARG A 579 33.49 -20.99 -4.85
CA ARG A 579 32.25 -21.78 -5.00
C ARG A 579 31.68 -22.21 -3.65
N ASN A 580 32.53 -22.64 -2.72
CA ASN A 580 32.09 -23.00 -1.37
C ASN A 580 31.52 -21.79 -0.64
N LYS A 581 32.20 -20.63 -0.72
CA LYS A 581 31.74 -19.41 -0.06
C LYS A 581 30.43 -18.87 -0.66
N ASN A 582 30.25 -18.96 -1.97
CA ASN A 582 28.98 -18.64 -2.61
C ASN A 582 27.86 -19.58 -2.18
N LYS A 583 28.17 -20.86 -1.93
CA LYS A 583 27.20 -21.83 -1.42
C LYS A 583 26.77 -21.49 0.01
N GLU A 584 27.72 -21.17 0.90
CA GLU A 584 27.44 -20.72 2.28
C GLU A 584 26.56 -19.45 2.28
N LEU A 585 26.92 -18.44 1.48
CA LEU A 585 26.13 -17.21 1.35
C LEU A 585 24.71 -17.47 0.81
N LEU A 586 24.55 -18.44 -0.09
CA LEU A 586 23.22 -18.82 -0.59
C LEU A 586 22.37 -19.47 0.51
N GLU A 587 22.97 -20.33 1.34
CA GLU A 587 22.31 -20.94 2.49
C GLU A 587 21.88 -19.87 3.51
N ASP A 588 22.73 -18.88 3.78
CA ASP A 588 22.43 -17.72 4.64
C ASP A 588 21.27 -16.88 4.09
N VAL A 589 21.26 -16.58 2.78
CA VAL A 589 20.17 -15.82 2.15
C VAL A 589 18.83 -16.57 2.28
N VAL A 590 18.83 -17.88 2.06
CA VAL A 590 17.62 -18.71 2.17
C VAL A 590 17.11 -18.75 3.62
N THR A 591 17.99 -18.81 4.62
CA THR A 591 17.57 -18.78 6.03
C THR A 591 16.98 -17.42 6.42
N LEU A 592 17.58 -16.31 5.96
CA LEU A 592 17.07 -14.95 6.15
C LEU A 592 15.72 -14.73 5.47
N GLU A 593 15.54 -15.21 4.24
CA GLU A 593 14.27 -15.16 3.51
C GLU A 593 13.15 -15.91 4.27
N ARG A 594 13.45 -17.10 4.79
CA ARG A 594 12.51 -17.89 5.60
C ARG A 594 12.19 -17.19 6.93
N PHE A 595 13.18 -16.57 7.57
CA PHE A 595 12.96 -15.79 8.79
C PHE A 595 12.08 -14.57 8.53
N ARG A 596 12.37 -13.81 7.47
CA ARG A 596 11.59 -12.64 7.04
C ARG A 596 10.15 -13.04 6.71
N GLY A 597 9.96 -14.13 5.96
CA GLY A 597 8.64 -14.66 5.63
C GLY A 597 7.83 -15.02 6.87
N ARG A 598 8.43 -15.75 7.82
CA ARG A 598 7.78 -16.11 9.10
C ARG A 598 7.45 -14.89 9.95
N THR A 599 8.39 -13.94 10.09
CA THR A 599 8.20 -12.71 10.87
C THR A 599 7.12 -11.83 10.26
N LEU A 600 7.11 -11.64 8.94
CA LEU A 600 6.08 -10.85 8.25
C LEU A 600 4.69 -11.49 8.40
N LEU A 601 4.60 -12.82 8.27
CA LEU A 601 3.35 -13.55 8.48
C LEU A 601 2.84 -13.41 9.92
N GLN A 602 3.74 -13.40 10.89
CA GLN A 602 3.41 -13.18 12.29
C GLN A 602 3.00 -11.74 12.60
N VAL A 603 3.66 -10.74 12.02
CA VAL A 603 3.24 -9.33 12.12
C VAL A 603 1.85 -9.12 11.53
N ILE A 604 1.56 -9.74 10.37
CA ILE A 604 0.22 -9.74 9.78
C ILE A 604 -0.78 -10.43 10.70
N THR A 605 -0.40 -11.56 11.30
CA THR A 605 -1.24 -12.30 12.25
C THR A 605 -1.55 -11.47 13.49
N ASN A 606 -0.57 -10.75 14.03
CA ASN A 606 -0.74 -9.83 15.17
C ASN A 606 -1.66 -8.66 14.82
N ALA A 607 -1.55 -8.11 13.61
CA ALA A 607 -2.44 -7.07 13.11
C ALA A 607 -3.88 -7.57 12.91
N LEU A 608 -4.06 -8.81 12.45
CA LEU A 608 -5.38 -9.43 12.20
C LEU A 608 -6.05 -9.95 13.48
N ALA A 609 -5.27 -10.40 14.47
CA ALA A 609 -5.76 -10.92 15.75
C ALA A 609 -6.35 -9.83 16.66
N CYS A 610 -6.18 -8.55 16.33
CA CYS A 610 -6.74 -7.41 17.06
C CYS A 610 -7.87 -6.69 16.30
N PRO A 611 -9.04 -7.31 16.04
CA PRO A 611 -10.16 -6.64 15.40
C PRO A 611 -10.83 -5.68 16.39
N GLY A 612 -10.62 -4.37 16.24
CA GLY A 612 -11.39 -3.35 16.96
C GLY A 612 -10.59 -2.24 17.68
N GLY A 613 -9.32 -2.03 17.32
CA GLY A 613 -8.54 -0.90 17.87
C GLY A 613 -8.12 -1.08 19.34
N LYS A 614 -8.06 -2.33 19.82
CA LYS A 614 -7.33 -2.66 21.05
C LYS A 614 -5.86 -2.96 20.69
N LYS A 615 -4.98 -2.58 21.61
CA LYS A 615 -3.52 -2.44 21.51
C LYS A 615 -2.81 -3.68 20.93
N PRO A 616 -1.62 -3.53 20.32
CA PRO A 616 -0.92 -4.64 19.68
C PRO A 616 -0.30 -5.57 20.73
N ASP A 617 -0.91 -6.74 20.91
CA ASP A 617 -0.23 -7.88 21.55
C ASP A 617 0.80 -8.44 20.54
N LEU A 618 2.04 -8.62 20.97
CA LEU A 618 3.12 -9.18 20.14
C LEU A 618 3.19 -10.69 20.34
N LEU A 619 2.44 -11.44 19.55
CA LEU A 619 2.53 -12.89 19.53
C LEU A 619 3.70 -13.27 18.60
N LEU A 620 4.81 -13.79 19.13
CA LEU A 620 6.04 -14.14 18.41
C LEU A 620 6.45 -15.60 18.70
N GLU A 621 5.45 -16.47 18.87
CA GLU A 621 5.61 -17.90 19.16
C GLU A 621 6.16 -18.67 17.95
N GLY A 622 7.09 -19.60 18.18
CA GLY A 622 7.44 -20.64 17.21
C GLY A 622 8.22 -20.17 15.98
N LEU A 623 8.85 -18.99 16.05
CA LEU A 623 9.59 -18.40 14.93
C LEU A 623 11.06 -18.86 14.87
N GLY A 624 11.54 -19.55 15.90
CA GLY A 624 12.94 -19.99 16.01
C GLY A 624 13.88 -18.82 16.23
N TYR A 625 13.45 -17.83 17.03
CA TYR A 625 14.31 -16.70 17.37
C TYR A 625 15.51 -17.18 18.17
N THR A 626 16.71 -16.77 17.75
CA THR A 626 17.94 -16.88 18.52
C THR A 626 18.20 -15.56 19.25
N VAL A 627 19.31 -15.49 19.98
CA VAL A 627 19.73 -14.29 20.72
C VAL A 627 19.86 -13.07 19.79
N ALA A 628 20.33 -13.28 18.55
CA ALA A 628 20.51 -12.20 17.57
C ALA A 628 19.19 -11.57 17.12
N GLU A 629 18.15 -12.39 16.89
CA GLU A 629 16.83 -11.89 16.50
C GLU A 629 16.12 -11.19 17.67
N VAL A 630 16.35 -11.63 18.92
CA VAL A 630 15.85 -10.91 20.10
C VAL A 630 16.56 -9.55 20.25
N TYR A 631 17.83 -9.44 19.89
CA TYR A 631 18.54 -8.17 19.85
C TYR A 631 17.97 -7.21 18.80
N GLU A 632 17.65 -7.70 17.60
CA GLU A 632 16.97 -6.89 16.59
C GLU A 632 15.54 -6.52 16.99
N LEU A 633 14.79 -7.42 17.65
CA LEU A 633 13.50 -7.11 18.25
C LEU A 633 13.63 -5.95 19.25
N LEU A 634 14.61 -6.03 20.15
CA LEU A 634 14.91 -4.96 21.10
C LEU A 634 15.23 -3.65 20.38
N ARG A 635 16.02 -3.66 19.30
CA ARG A 635 16.33 -2.47 18.50
C ARG A 635 15.10 -1.89 17.81
N MET A 636 14.21 -2.74 17.29
CA MET A 636 12.94 -2.31 16.70
C MET A 636 12.01 -1.69 17.74
N LEU A 637 11.94 -2.28 18.95
CA LEU A 637 11.16 -1.72 20.05
C LEU A 637 11.68 -0.34 20.48
N HIS A 638 13.01 -0.13 20.49
CA HIS A 638 13.59 1.20 20.72
C HIS A 638 13.22 2.22 19.64
N ALA A 639 13.13 1.79 18.37
CA ALA A 639 12.78 2.66 17.25
C ALA A 639 11.27 2.94 17.14
N ALA A 640 10.43 2.10 17.74
CA ALA A 640 8.99 2.21 17.66
C ALA A 640 8.43 3.03 18.84
N ASP A 641 7.81 4.18 18.54
CA ASP A 641 7.06 5.02 19.52
C ASP A 641 5.89 4.28 20.21
N SER A 642 5.59 3.05 19.78
CA SER A 642 4.52 2.20 20.32
C SER A 642 4.96 1.30 21.47
N ALA A 643 6.23 1.33 21.89
CA ALA A 643 6.75 0.51 22.98
C ALA A 643 5.94 0.65 24.29
N GLN A 644 5.42 1.85 24.57
CA GLN A 644 4.60 2.10 25.75
C GLN A 644 3.17 1.51 25.68
N GLN A 645 2.77 0.90 24.57
CA GLN A 645 1.42 0.39 24.36
C GLN A 645 1.34 -1.14 24.38
N ILE A 646 2.48 -1.84 24.44
CA ILE A 646 2.55 -3.30 24.41
C ILE A 646 2.23 -3.87 25.79
N GLU A 647 1.20 -4.72 25.88
CA GLU A 647 0.79 -5.38 27.14
C GLU A 647 1.19 -6.86 27.19
N VAL A 648 1.31 -7.52 26.03
CA VAL A 648 1.63 -8.95 25.92
C VAL A 648 2.75 -9.16 24.90
N ILE A 649 3.76 -9.94 25.30
CA ILE A 649 4.78 -10.49 24.41
C ILE A 649 4.79 -12.01 24.57
N ASP A 650 4.62 -12.74 23.47
CA ASP A 650 4.76 -14.19 23.44
C ASP A 650 6.03 -14.56 22.68
N LEU A 651 7.06 -15.02 23.37
CA LEU A 651 8.31 -15.56 22.81
C LEU A 651 8.40 -17.08 23.06
N SER A 652 7.27 -17.76 23.26
CA SER A 652 7.28 -19.20 23.49
C SER A 652 7.75 -19.98 22.26
N LYS A 653 8.26 -21.20 22.47
CA LYS A 653 8.74 -22.09 21.40
C LYS A 653 9.81 -21.48 20.50
N ASN A 654 10.69 -20.65 21.06
CA ASN A 654 11.87 -20.16 20.37
C ASN A 654 13.12 -20.93 20.87
N ASP A 655 14.26 -20.71 20.22
CA ASP A 655 15.53 -21.38 20.57
C ASP A 655 16.32 -20.54 21.60
N LEU A 656 15.63 -19.85 22.52
CA LEU A 656 16.28 -18.92 23.47
C LEU A 656 16.97 -19.68 24.60
N ASN A 657 18.24 -19.35 24.83
CA ASN A 657 19.07 -19.90 25.91
C ASN A 657 19.35 -18.82 26.98
N ASP A 658 20.16 -19.15 27.99
CA ASP A 658 20.51 -18.24 29.09
C ASP A 658 21.19 -16.92 28.63
N GLU A 659 21.75 -16.87 27.42
CA GLU A 659 22.38 -15.67 26.86
C GLU A 659 21.34 -14.63 26.43
N ALA A 660 20.09 -15.04 26.20
CA ALA A 660 18.98 -14.12 25.91
C ALA A 660 18.47 -13.40 27.17
N VAL A 661 18.76 -13.90 28.38
CA VAL A 661 18.22 -13.37 29.64
C VAL A 661 18.52 -11.87 29.84
N PRO A 662 19.72 -11.33 29.58
CA PRO A 662 19.99 -9.90 29.67
C PRO A 662 19.09 -9.07 28.74
N LEU A 663 18.88 -9.54 27.50
CA LEU A 663 18.02 -8.86 26.52
C LEU A 663 16.56 -8.89 26.97
N LEU A 664 16.09 -10.01 27.50
CA LEU A 664 14.75 -10.13 28.07
C LEU A 664 14.55 -9.17 29.25
N CYS A 665 15.56 -9.00 30.11
CA CYS A 665 15.52 -8.03 31.21
C CYS A 665 15.41 -6.59 30.69
N GLU A 666 16.13 -6.27 29.61
CA GLU A 666 16.08 -4.95 28.97
C GLU A 666 14.71 -4.66 28.33
N ILE A 667 14.13 -5.66 27.65
CA ILE A 667 12.76 -5.59 27.11
C ILE A 667 11.75 -5.31 28.24
N ILE A 668 11.84 -6.05 29.36
CA ILE A 668 10.95 -5.86 30.52
C ILE A 668 11.09 -4.44 31.10
N ASN A 669 12.31 -3.90 31.14
CA ASN A 669 12.55 -2.57 31.69
C ASN A 669 12.06 -1.44 30.76
N MET A 670 12.18 -1.63 29.44
CA MET A 670 11.71 -0.68 28.45
C MET A 670 10.17 -0.60 28.40
N LEU A 671 9.49 -1.73 28.54
CA LEU A 671 8.05 -1.84 28.36
C LEU A 671 7.32 -1.64 29.68
N SER A 672 7.09 -0.38 30.06
CA SER A 672 6.51 0.00 31.35
C SER A 672 5.10 -0.54 31.63
N TYR A 673 4.36 -0.93 30.59
CA TYR A 673 2.98 -1.44 30.67
C TYR A 673 2.85 -2.94 30.36
N LEU A 674 3.97 -3.65 30.22
CA LEU A 674 4.00 -5.09 29.94
C LEU A 674 3.36 -5.87 31.10
N LYS A 675 2.32 -6.65 30.80
CA LYS A 675 1.59 -7.50 31.76
C LYS A 675 1.96 -8.96 31.64
N LEU A 676 2.23 -9.44 30.42
CA LEU A 676 2.56 -10.84 30.16
C LEU A 676 3.80 -10.94 29.26
N LEU A 677 4.78 -11.72 29.70
CA LEU A 677 5.89 -12.19 28.88
C LEU A 677 5.89 -13.72 28.88
N ASP A 678 5.63 -14.34 27.73
CA ASP A 678 5.72 -15.79 27.61
C ASP A 678 7.09 -16.19 27.06
N VAL A 679 7.87 -16.95 27.83
CA VAL A 679 9.15 -17.54 27.39
C VAL A 679 9.15 -19.06 27.62
N SER A 680 7.96 -19.65 27.68
CA SER A 680 7.78 -21.10 27.80
C SER A 680 8.33 -21.85 26.59
N GLU A 681 8.64 -23.14 26.75
CA GLU A 681 9.12 -24.00 25.65
C GLU A 681 10.41 -23.52 24.93
N ASN A 682 11.28 -22.81 25.65
CA ASN A 682 12.62 -22.41 25.21
C ASN A 682 13.72 -23.30 25.87
N TYR A 683 14.99 -22.87 25.87
CA TYR A 683 16.14 -23.58 26.46
C TYR A 683 16.74 -22.83 27.66
N LEU A 684 15.92 -22.14 28.46
CA LEU A 684 16.38 -21.43 29.66
C LEU A 684 16.67 -22.39 30.80
N THR A 685 17.88 -22.33 31.37
CA THR A 685 18.25 -23.15 32.52
C THR A 685 17.63 -22.59 33.81
N PRO A 686 17.56 -23.39 34.90
CA PRO A 686 17.15 -22.88 36.21
C PRO A 686 17.99 -21.70 36.69
N GLN A 687 19.26 -21.60 36.27
CA GLN A 687 20.12 -20.46 36.59
C GLN A 687 19.72 -19.21 35.81
N GLY A 688 19.43 -19.33 34.51
CA GLY A 688 18.91 -18.24 33.68
C GLY A 688 17.57 -17.71 34.20
N ILE A 689 16.65 -18.61 34.54
CA ILE A 689 15.36 -18.27 35.17
C ILE A 689 15.58 -17.56 36.52
N GLY A 690 16.53 -18.04 37.33
CA GLY A 690 16.91 -17.40 38.58
C GLY A 690 17.42 -15.97 38.41
N LYS A 691 18.24 -15.72 37.38
CA LYS A 691 18.72 -14.36 37.03
C LYS A 691 17.55 -13.45 36.63
N LEU A 692 16.64 -13.94 35.79
CA LEU A 692 15.45 -13.19 35.37
C LEU A 692 14.54 -12.86 36.58
N SER A 693 14.29 -13.82 37.46
CA SER A 693 13.53 -13.64 38.71
C SER A 693 14.17 -12.59 39.63
N ASN A 694 15.49 -12.64 39.79
CA ASN A 694 16.22 -11.67 40.61
C ASN A 694 16.23 -10.26 40.02
N PHE A 695 16.31 -10.13 38.69
CA PHE A 695 16.16 -8.84 38.02
C PHE A 695 14.78 -8.23 38.28
N ILE A 696 13.73 -9.02 38.12
CA ILE A 696 12.35 -8.57 38.36
C ILE A 696 12.16 -8.15 39.83
N LYS A 697 12.74 -8.86 40.80
CA LYS A 697 12.72 -8.44 42.22
C LYS A 697 13.34 -7.06 42.46
N GLY A 698 14.31 -6.66 41.63
CA GLY A 698 15.00 -5.38 41.72
C GLY A 698 14.29 -4.21 41.04
N MET A 699 13.19 -4.44 40.32
CA MET A 699 12.49 -3.37 39.62
C MET A 699 11.74 -2.45 40.59
N GLU A 700 11.81 -1.15 40.32
CA GLU A 700 11.16 -0.12 41.13
C GLU A 700 9.64 -0.32 41.19
N GLY A 701 9.07 -0.36 42.39
CA GLY A 701 7.62 -0.51 42.62
C GLY A 701 7.11 -1.95 42.72
N ILE A 702 7.98 -2.97 42.64
CA ILE A 702 7.60 -4.37 42.89
C ILE A 702 7.79 -4.68 44.38
N THR A 703 6.75 -5.21 45.03
CA THR A 703 6.75 -5.49 46.48
C THR A 703 6.97 -6.97 46.80
N SER A 704 6.58 -7.87 45.89
CA SER A 704 6.77 -9.31 46.05
C SER A 704 6.86 -10.01 44.71
N VAL A 705 7.74 -11.01 44.59
CA VAL A 705 7.84 -11.88 43.42
C VAL A 705 7.60 -13.32 43.86
N LEU A 706 6.60 -13.97 43.24
CA LEU A 706 6.26 -15.37 43.44
C LEU A 706 6.73 -16.16 42.23
N GLN A 707 7.66 -17.08 42.44
CA GLN A 707 8.18 -17.97 41.40
C GLN A 707 7.67 -19.39 41.66
N ASN A 708 6.98 -19.95 40.67
CA ASN A 708 6.59 -21.34 40.58
C ASN A 708 7.25 -21.97 39.35
N ASP A 709 7.21 -23.29 39.23
CA ASP A 709 7.83 -24.02 38.12
C ASP A 709 7.34 -23.57 36.73
N ASP A 710 6.10 -23.08 36.64
CA ASP A 710 5.51 -22.64 35.37
C ASP A 710 5.56 -21.11 35.14
N LYS A 711 5.75 -20.30 36.19
CA LYS A 711 5.61 -18.84 36.09
C LYS A 711 6.33 -18.05 37.18
N ILE A 712 6.77 -16.85 36.82
CA ILE A 712 7.22 -15.79 37.73
C ILE A 712 6.14 -14.69 37.72
N ALA A 713 5.48 -14.47 38.85
CA ALA A 713 4.50 -13.40 39.02
C ALA A 713 5.08 -12.32 39.93
N ALA A 714 5.16 -11.09 39.43
CA ALA A 714 5.66 -9.96 40.19
C ALA A 714 4.53 -8.99 40.52
N ASN A 715 4.35 -8.72 41.80
CA ASN A 715 3.23 -7.95 42.32
C ASN A 715 3.71 -6.60 42.88
N SER A 716 2.90 -5.56 42.67
CA SER A 716 2.98 -4.27 43.34
C SER A 716 1.79 -4.17 44.31
N GLY A 717 2.05 -4.38 45.60
CA GLY A 717 1.02 -4.55 46.62
C GLY A 717 0.13 -5.77 46.31
N ALA A 718 -1.16 -5.54 46.14
CA ALA A 718 -2.16 -6.57 45.83
C ALA A 718 -2.38 -6.79 44.32
N GLN A 719 -1.70 -6.03 43.44
CA GLN A 719 -1.88 -6.11 41.99
C GLN A 719 -0.69 -6.80 41.33
N THR A 720 -0.95 -7.74 40.42
CA THR A 720 0.09 -8.32 39.56
C THR A 720 0.50 -7.28 38.53
N ARG A 721 1.78 -6.93 38.52
CA ARG A 721 2.36 -5.96 37.57
C ARG A 721 2.77 -6.65 36.27
N ILE A 722 3.51 -7.75 36.40
CA ILE A 722 3.97 -8.55 35.26
C ILE A 722 3.92 -10.04 35.63
N GLN A 723 3.57 -10.86 34.65
CA GLN A 723 3.66 -12.31 34.73
C GLN A 723 4.56 -12.81 33.60
N VAL A 724 5.65 -13.48 33.98
CA VAL A 724 6.53 -14.18 33.05
C VAL A 724 6.19 -15.67 33.10
N LYS A 725 5.78 -16.27 31.98
CA LYS A 725 5.58 -17.72 31.91
C LYS A 725 6.89 -18.39 31.49
N ILE A 726 7.28 -19.44 32.22
CA ILE A 726 8.56 -20.13 32.06
C ILE A 726 8.39 -21.66 31.92
N GLY A 727 7.16 -22.16 31.87
CA GLY A 727 6.89 -23.61 31.83
C GLY A 727 7.51 -24.34 30.63
N SER A 728 7.66 -25.65 30.77
CA SER A 728 8.01 -26.58 29.68
C SER A 728 9.33 -26.30 28.94
N GLN A 729 10.37 -25.79 29.61
CA GLN A 729 11.71 -25.61 29.00
C GLN A 729 12.27 -26.95 28.49
N LYS A 730 12.92 -26.91 27.32
CA LYS A 730 13.59 -28.04 26.68
C LYS A 730 15.06 -27.99 27.09
N TYR A 731 15.56 -29.09 27.65
CA TYR A 731 16.97 -29.25 27.96
C TYR A 731 17.57 -30.13 26.86
N PRO A 732 18.65 -29.71 26.16
CA PRO A 732 19.29 -30.57 25.17
C PRO A 732 19.91 -31.78 25.87
N ASP A 733 19.78 -32.96 25.28
CA ASP A 733 20.55 -34.15 25.72
C ASP A 733 22.06 -33.89 25.52
N GLU A 734 22.94 -34.51 26.32
CA GLU A 734 24.41 -34.34 26.22
C GLU A 734 24.95 -34.53 24.79
N LYS A 735 24.31 -35.39 23.99
CA LYS A 735 24.65 -35.63 22.57
C LYS A 735 24.24 -34.48 21.63
N GLU A 736 23.16 -33.76 21.94
CA GLU A 736 22.74 -32.56 21.19
C GLU A 736 23.61 -31.35 21.53
N LEU A 737 24.08 -31.25 22.78
CA LEU A 737 25.06 -30.24 23.21
C LEU A 737 26.41 -30.44 22.51
N GLU A 738 26.90 -31.67 22.35
CA GLU A 738 28.11 -31.98 21.57
C GLU A 738 27.94 -31.65 20.07
N ALA A 739 26.77 -31.95 19.49
CA ALA A 739 26.48 -31.63 18.09
C ALA A 739 26.35 -30.12 17.84
N ARG A 740 25.75 -29.36 18.77
CA ARG A 740 25.63 -27.91 18.68
C ARG A 740 26.96 -27.20 18.97
N ALA A 741 27.81 -27.72 19.86
CA ALA A 741 29.17 -27.20 20.05
C ALA A 741 30.06 -27.37 18.81
N ALA A 742 29.81 -28.42 18.01
CA ALA A 742 30.49 -28.62 16.73
C ALA A 742 29.98 -27.72 15.58
N LEU A 743 28.76 -27.18 15.69
CA LEU A 743 28.16 -26.24 14.73
C LEU A 743 28.29 -24.76 15.17
N GLY A 744 28.45 -24.49 16.47
CA GLY A 744 28.52 -23.15 17.06
C GLY A 744 29.92 -22.55 17.18
N SER A 745 30.99 -23.25 16.80
CA SER A 745 32.35 -22.68 16.82
C SER A 745 32.60 -21.66 15.70
N ASP A 746 31.72 -21.57 14.70
CA ASP A 746 31.90 -20.69 13.53
C ASP A 746 31.05 -19.41 13.55
N ILE A 747 30.29 -19.17 14.63
CA ILE A 747 29.57 -17.90 14.83
C ILE A 747 30.08 -17.25 16.13
N SER A 748 31.38 -16.89 16.12
CA SER A 748 31.86 -15.81 16.99
C SER A 748 32.00 -14.55 16.14
N GLY A 749 31.32 -13.48 16.56
CA GLY A 749 31.67 -12.12 16.15
C GLY A 749 33.16 -11.85 16.39
N PRO A 750 33.74 -10.84 15.72
CA PRO A 750 35.16 -10.77 15.42
C PRO A 750 36.03 -10.92 16.66
N ASN A 751 36.77 -12.03 16.69
CA ASN A 751 37.83 -12.29 17.66
C ASN A 751 38.82 -11.09 17.67
N PRO A 752 39.07 -10.43 18.81
CA PRO A 752 39.95 -9.25 18.88
C PRO A 752 41.40 -9.56 18.45
N VAL A 753 41.80 -10.83 18.41
CA VAL A 753 43.11 -11.26 17.89
C VAL A 753 43.15 -11.29 16.35
N ALA A 754 42.00 -11.44 15.67
CA ALA A 754 41.91 -11.37 14.22
C ALA A 754 41.92 -9.92 13.70
N SER A 755 41.47 -8.95 14.51
CA SER A 755 41.59 -7.52 14.18
C SER A 755 43.03 -7.01 14.25
N GLU A 756 43.89 -7.62 15.07
CA GLU A 756 45.30 -7.23 15.19
C GLU A 756 46.14 -7.85 14.07
N LYS A 757 45.86 -9.12 13.71
CA LYS A 757 46.43 -9.77 12.52
C LYS A 757 45.93 -9.18 11.19
N ALA A 758 44.68 -8.71 11.12
CA ALA A 758 44.18 -8.00 9.94
C ALA A 758 44.77 -6.59 9.81
N LYS A 759 45.09 -5.92 10.93
CA LYS A 759 45.84 -4.65 10.92
C LYS A 759 47.32 -4.84 10.55
N GLU A 760 47.94 -5.94 10.97
CA GLU A 760 49.29 -6.32 10.50
C GLU A 760 49.31 -6.70 9.02
N LEU A 761 48.29 -7.39 8.52
CA LEU A 761 48.18 -7.77 7.11
C LEU A 761 47.80 -6.60 6.19
N LEU A 762 47.00 -5.63 6.67
CA LEU A 762 46.73 -4.37 5.96
C LEU A 762 47.95 -3.43 5.97
N SER A 763 48.70 -3.37 7.08
CA SER A 763 49.99 -2.66 7.15
C SER A 763 51.02 -3.26 6.20
N ASN A 764 51.02 -4.58 6.00
CA ASN A 764 51.93 -5.25 5.07
C ASN A 764 51.47 -5.14 3.59
N ALA A 765 50.17 -4.98 3.34
CA ALA A 765 49.63 -4.74 2.00
C ALA A 765 49.95 -3.32 1.50
N ASP A 766 49.95 -2.32 2.39
CA ASP A 766 50.37 -0.95 2.04
C ASP A 766 51.87 -0.87 1.70
N THR A 767 52.73 -1.63 2.39
CA THR A 767 54.16 -1.73 2.01
C THR A 767 54.40 -2.48 0.69
N PHE A 768 53.49 -3.37 0.28
CA PHE A 768 53.63 -4.11 -0.98
C PHE A 768 53.21 -3.25 -2.18
N LEU A 769 52.15 -2.44 -2.03
CA LEU A 769 51.69 -1.49 -3.05
C LEU A 769 52.66 -0.32 -3.26
N GLU A 770 53.38 0.13 -2.21
CA GLU A 770 54.48 1.09 -2.39
C GLU A 770 55.70 0.48 -3.10
N SER A 771 56.00 -0.80 -2.89
CA SER A 771 57.13 -1.48 -3.56
C SER A 771 56.88 -1.78 -5.05
N ASP A 772 55.62 -2.05 -5.43
CA ASP A 772 55.24 -2.30 -6.82
C ASP A 772 54.99 -0.99 -7.59
N GLY A 773 54.58 0.07 -6.88
CA GLY A 773 54.54 1.44 -7.39
C GLY A 773 55.93 2.03 -7.66
N ALA A 774 56.94 1.68 -6.85
CA ALA A 774 58.34 2.08 -7.07
C ALA A 774 58.96 1.38 -8.29
N LYS A 775 58.71 0.08 -8.48
CA LYS A 775 59.19 -0.68 -9.65
C LYS A 775 58.55 -0.26 -10.98
N ARG A 776 57.28 0.17 -10.95
CA ARG A 776 56.62 0.74 -12.15
C ARG A 776 57.10 2.14 -12.49
N ARG A 777 57.61 2.92 -11.52
CA ARG A 777 58.23 4.24 -11.77
C ARG A 777 59.66 4.13 -12.31
N GLU A 778 60.44 3.13 -11.90
CA GLU A 778 61.76 2.85 -12.48
C GLU A 778 61.67 2.35 -13.93
N ASN A 779 60.69 1.49 -14.27
CA ASN A 779 60.51 1.03 -15.65
C ASN A 779 59.93 2.10 -16.60
N ALA A 780 59.22 3.11 -16.07
CA ALA A 780 58.74 4.24 -16.87
C ALA A 780 59.84 5.29 -17.14
N GLN A 781 60.87 5.38 -16.29
CA GLN A 781 62.04 6.25 -16.52
C GLN A 781 63.09 5.65 -17.47
N ALA A 782 63.10 4.33 -17.67
CA ALA A 782 64.01 3.67 -18.61
C ALA A 782 63.57 3.74 -20.09
N SER A 783 62.32 4.17 -20.37
CA SER A 783 61.79 4.27 -21.74
C SER A 783 61.82 5.69 -22.34
N SER A 784 62.44 6.68 -21.68
CA SER A 784 62.51 8.06 -22.18
C SER A 784 63.91 8.57 -22.57
N GLU A 785 64.93 7.71 -22.65
CA GLU A 785 66.25 8.11 -23.17
C GLU A 785 66.44 7.67 -24.63
N LEU A 786 65.92 8.47 -25.56
CA LEU A 786 66.40 8.51 -26.94
C LEU A 786 67.72 9.30 -26.97
N PRO A 787 68.78 8.81 -27.66
CA PRO A 787 70.04 9.53 -27.75
C PRO A 787 69.89 10.80 -28.61
N PRO A 788 70.64 11.88 -28.31
CA PRO A 788 70.53 13.14 -29.05
C PRO A 788 71.07 12.98 -30.47
N ILE A 789 70.24 13.33 -31.45
CA ILE A 789 70.61 13.46 -32.87
C ILE A 789 71.61 14.62 -33.01
N LYS A 790 72.84 14.31 -33.43
CA LYS A 790 73.84 15.32 -33.82
C LYS A 790 73.43 16.00 -35.15
N PRO A 791 73.63 17.32 -35.30
CA PRO A 791 73.49 17.97 -36.59
C PRO A 791 74.64 17.58 -37.54
N PRO A 792 74.43 17.62 -38.86
CA PRO A 792 75.43 17.19 -39.84
C PRO A 792 76.58 18.20 -39.94
N PRO A 793 77.83 17.76 -40.12
CA PRO A 793 78.92 18.66 -40.46
C PRO A 793 78.94 18.96 -41.96
N SER A 794 79.37 20.17 -42.29
CA SER A 794 79.84 20.60 -43.62
C SER A 794 81.02 19.77 -44.12
#